data_AF-A0A1G4TJE1-F1
#
_entry.id   AF-A0A1G4TJE1-F1
#
_cell.length_a   1.000
_cell.length_b   1.000
_cell.length_c   1.000
_cell.angle_alpha   90.00
_cell.angle_beta   90.00
_cell.angle_gamma   90.00
#
_symmetry.space_group_name_H-M   'P 1'
#
loop_
_entity.id
_entity.type
_entity.pdbx_description
1 polymer ?
#
loop_
_entity_poly.entity_id
_entity_poly.type
_entity_poly.pdbx_seq_one_letter_code
_entity_poly.pdbx_strand_id
1 'polypeptide(L)'
;MTIRKTRHRRDFSLAIMTSRLLCGAAMTVLGAAAAQAEDGTLRILTLNTWGDQYANNLGVTSDFFINGNYDIIALQESRTNTKYIPGLTQMLGDAGLGTYAGTQISDVSVVSRLSGTFGSSTLGDAVAYQKIDAQNGVPQTIIGSVHLNYYDEPNARLNEVKGFNSWAASSDTPIILVGDFNAGDVSERGLHNADQQSYLYARTIIDSGSSALWKQLAKEYTPEGKASEYEAYAASMKVVDDNGTVHYRNVIQDYFNAHRDEFPGKTSYSQLSWRQWEAIIAKDMAQNGITFEDETYPVESNTPVTMNVLKKQYMLLTTEAEREPFAPHELGDGTTTWPSAGEDATNTWTSWDRVTIDHFMVSRPFGKWYTIVDDPNDAYTGVLDDVGFINDGSAPLADHEPVAHTLKWIGPALETYTETVDNAEVEKTRLVWGSDATVFEEKNKEFYLTRNNMRTDVYLGQISDENGNPILTDLTLEEKKTLLDCTSTDPRFQQAIVDYCIDDHSFIGETLITDGGTVIVDEDAALGTSAASLHLDNGTLRIAGTDMALLDRAVVLEAGGGGIDIAEADNAVAIARAISGTGALTKLGEGALGLLGQNTYTGETRVEEGLLVVNGSIATSALTTVFDGAALAGTGTVGNLRIASGGAIAPGQSIGTLNVAGNLSFAAGSFYEVEVNAEGQSDLIAVTGATTIEGGSVIGIAAGGDYLPETAYTILTSAGGIEGAFDDVTSSLAFLDPTLSYGATEIQLTLARNDTAFDKVGYTSNQQSAARGAESLGYGNALYNAIVMQDAATARSIFTQIGGELHASTAGVLVGNSRFVRDAMNDRLLASGGETLLSDMAVVGLDTKAPRPVAADTKEVAMWMRGFGAWNEVDGNGNASGLSSNTGGVLGGLDAGLPGNWRVGMLAGYSQTSVSLDDLAASANSDNVHLGVYAGTQAGPVGVRLGAAYTWHSIDSTRQVNIPTISERLTADYDATTTQAFGELGYRFEHEKGMLEPFVNLAYVHFSNDSFAEQGGVAALGGGSDGLDTFFTTLGLRASHRFDLGGTQTTLHGTVGWQYASGDITPEASLAFAGGDVFSVAGAPIAENVAVLGARIEFAATEHATISVGYDGQFGSGQSDNSLTGTLSVRF
;
A
#
# COMPACT_ATOMS: atom_id res chain seq x y z
N MET A 1 53.16 1.54 19.93
CA MET A 1 53.14 2.17 18.59
C MET A 1 51.89 3.06 18.51
N THR A 2 51.98 4.40 18.51
CA THR A 2 52.25 5.34 17.37
C THR A 2 51.06 5.43 16.39
N ILE A 3 50.38 6.56 16.12
CA ILE A 3 50.54 8.02 16.45
C ILE A 3 49.12 8.66 16.60
N ARG A 4 48.73 9.25 17.76
CA ARG A 4 48.56 10.71 18.09
C ARG A 4 47.75 11.59 17.09
N LYS A 5 46.65 12.25 17.53
CA LYS A 5 46.49 13.70 17.98
C LYS A 5 46.69 14.75 16.86
N THR A 6 45.99 15.89 16.76
CA THR A 6 45.42 16.87 17.75
C THR A 6 44.11 17.51 17.20
N ARG A 7 43.09 17.96 17.95
CA ARG A 7 42.95 18.81 19.16
C ARG A 7 43.23 20.32 18.95
N HIS A 8 42.20 21.18 19.00
CA HIS A 8 42.28 22.50 19.65
C HIS A 8 40.92 23.09 20.06
N ARG A 9 40.82 23.58 21.31
CA ARG A 9 39.93 24.69 21.70
C ARG A 9 40.75 25.99 21.65
N ARG A 10 40.08 27.14 21.51
CA ARG A 10 40.35 28.30 22.38
C ARG A 10 39.22 29.32 22.37
N ASP A 11 38.97 29.85 23.55
CA ASP A 11 38.01 30.90 23.87
C ASP A 11 38.58 32.29 23.50
N PHE A 12 37.72 33.27 23.21
CA PHE A 12 38.06 34.67 23.45
C PHE A 12 36.81 35.50 23.80
N SER A 13 36.82 36.08 25.00
CA SER A 13 35.85 37.06 25.46
C SER A 13 36.38 38.49 25.23
N LEU A 14 35.50 39.45 24.95
CA LEU A 14 35.24 40.60 25.84
C LEU A 14 34.03 41.42 25.37
N ALA A 15 33.33 42.07 26.30
CA ALA A 15 32.21 42.97 26.01
C ALA A 15 32.64 44.45 26.03
N ILE A 16 31.89 45.33 25.36
CA ILE A 16 31.92 46.78 25.54
C ILE A 16 30.49 47.32 25.67
N MET A 17 30.19 47.97 26.80
CA MET A 17 29.02 48.85 26.96
C MET A 17 29.38 50.29 26.55
N THR A 18 28.40 51.08 26.09
CA THR A 18 28.07 52.49 26.50
C THR A 18 27.37 53.30 25.37
N SER A 19 26.61 54.37 25.60
CA SER A 19 25.67 54.71 26.71
C SER A 19 24.93 56.05 26.47
N ARG A 20 23.62 56.11 26.81
CA ARG A 20 22.84 57.28 27.35
C ARG A 20 22.72 58.61 26.55
N LEU A 21 21.49 59.15 26.53
CA LEU A 21 21.03 60.53 26.84
C LEU A 21 19.51 60.61 26.47
N LEU A 22 18.63 61.48 26.99
CA LEU A 22 18.47 62.22 28.26
C LEU A 22 16.96 62.62 28.38
N CYS A 23 16.47 63.02 29.55
CA CYS A 23 15.07 63.40 29.77
C CYS A 23 14.69 64.78 29.16
N GLY A 24 13.45 64.92 28.69
CA GLY A 24 12.82 66.22 28.37
C GLY A 24 11.36 66.04 27.92
N ALA A 25 10.40 66.57 28.68
CA ALA A 25 8.97 66.27 28.48
C ALA A 25 8.24 67.31 27.61
N ALA A 26 7.34 66.82 26.76
CA ALA A 26 6.21 67.57 26.22
C ALA A 26 5.01 66.61 26.14
N MET A 27 3.88 66.96 26.78
CA MET A 27 2.67 66.14 26.74
C MET A 27 1.83 66.48 25.50
N THR A 28 1.48 65.47 24.71
CA THR A 28 0.29 65.49 23.85
C THR A 28 -0.45 64.17 24.04
N VAL A 29 -1.56 64.25 24.79
CA VAL A 29 -2.64 63.27 24.96
C VAL A 29 -2.36 61.85 24.44
N LEU A 30 -2.04 60.92 25.36
CA LEU A 30 -2.27 59.50 25.13
C LEU A 30 -3.79 59.26 25.11
N GLY A 31 -4.36 59.18 23.91
CA GLY A 31 -5.67 58.55 23.71
C GLY A 31 -5.44 57.07 23.42
N ALA A 32 -6.20 56.20 24.09
CA ALA A 32 -6.14 54.74 24.02
C ALA A 32 -4.76 54.11 24.29
N ALA A 33 -4.63 53.43 25.44
CA ALA A 33 -3.73 52.29 25.52
C ALA A 33 -4.26 51.16 24.61
N ALA A 34 -3.39 50.25 24.16
CA ALA A 34 -3.79 49.16 23.26
C ALA A 34 -4.87 48.27 23.89
N ALA A 35 -5.80 47.78 23.07
CA ALA A 35 -7.03 47.11 23.52
C ALA A 35 -6.95 45.57 23.45
N GLN A 36 -5.77 44.98 23.20
CA GLN A 36 -5.60 43.60 22.75
C GLN A 36 -4.24 43.03 23.20
N ALA A 37 -4.02 41.73 23.04
CA ALA A 37 -2.70 41.10 23.19
C ALA A 37 -1.75 41.47 22.03
N GLU A 38 -0.46 41.65 22.32
CA GLU A 38 0.55 42.14 21.35
C GLU A 38 1.16 41.03 20.46
N ASP A 39 0.67 39.80 20.57
CA ASP A 39 1.31 38.55 20.08
C ASP A 39 0.56 37.84 18.94
N GLY A 40 -0.53 38.44 18.45
CA GLY A 40 -1.39 37.81 17.42
C GLY A 40 -2.34 36.75 17.97
N THR A 41 -2.61 36.75 19.29
CA THR A 41 -3.48 35.76 19.94
C THR A 41 -4.79 36.34 20.46
N LEU A 42 -5.76 35.45 20.66
CA LEU A 42 -7.10 35.69 21.21
C LEU A 42 -7.27 34.93 22.53
N ARG A 43 -7.64 35.60 23.63
CA ARG A 43 -7.68 35.01 24.97
C ARG A 43 -9.10 34.90 25.54
N ILE A 44 -9.54 33.68 25.88
CA ILE A 44 -10.92 33.35 26.24
C ILE A 44 -10.98 32.67 27.62
N LEU A 45 -11.70 33.24 28.57
CA LEU A 45 -11.97 32.64 29.90
C LEU A 45 -13.37 32.01 29.94
N THR A 46 -13.48 30.82 30.52
CA THR A 46 -14.72 30.04 30.74
C THR A 46 -14.90 29.76 32.23
N LEU A 47 -16.02 30.19 32.83
CA LEU A 47 -16.25 30.10 34.28
C LEU A 47 -17.71 29.81 34.66
N ASN A 48 -17.94 28.67 35.32
CA ASN A 48 -19.16 28.40 36.07
C ASN A 48 -19.13 29.17 37.40
N THR A 49 -20.17 29.97 37.68
CA THR A 49 -20.21 30.91 38.82
C THR A 49 -20.86 30.35 40.10
N TRP A 50 -21.22 29.06 40.12
CA TRP A 50 -21.99 28.42 41.20
C TRP A 50 -21.22 28.24 42.52
N GLY A 51 -19.92 27.93 42.48
CA GLY A 51 -19.13 27.61 43.68
C GLY A 51 -18.93 28.79 44.64
N ASP A 52 -18.85 28.51 45.95
CA ASP A 52 -18.77 29.52 47.04
C ASP A 52 -17.68 30.60 46.85
N GLN A 53 -16.58 30.28 46.16
CA GLN A 53 -15.49 31.22 45.86
C GLN A 53 -15.83 32.24 44.75
N TYR A 54 -16.77 31.90 43.86
CA TYR A 54 -17.26 32.76 42.77
C TYR A 54 -18.68 33.31 43.05
N ALA A 55 -19.42 32.74 44.01
CA ALA A 55 -20.76 33.16 44.37
C ALA A 55 -20.83 34.63 44.87
N ASN A 56 -21.17 35.56 43.97
CA ASN A 56 -21.51 36.97 44.22
C ASN A 56 -20.39 37.86 44.83
N ASN A 57 -19.10 37.50 44.73
CA ASN A 57 -18.01 38.28 45.37
C ASN A 57 -16.80 38.59 44.45
N LEU A 58 -17.03 39.41 43.42
CA LEU A 58 -15.99 39.93 42.50
C LEU A 58 -14.77 40.58 43.20
N GLY A 59 -14.93 41.10 44.42
CA GLY A 59 -13.84 41.77 45.15
C GLY A 59 -12.76 40.83 45.70
N VAL A 60 -13.00 39.51 45.73
CA VAL A 60 -12.01 38.49 46.11
C VAL A 60 -11.30 37.90 44.89
N THR A 61 -11.91 38.02 43.71
CA THR A 61 -11.45 37.41 42.46
C THR A 61 -10.92 38.44 41.44
N SER A 62 -10.89 39.72 41.79
CA SER A 62 -10.46 40.82 40.91
C SER A 62 -9.05 40.61 40.32
N ASP A 63 -8.10 40.17 41.14
CA ASP A 63 -6.71 39.96 40.72
C ASP A 63 -6.59 38.84 39.67
N PHE A 64 -7.47 37.84 39.70
CA PHE A 64 -7.49 36.76 38.69
C PHE A 64 -7.92 37.30 37.32
N PHE A 65 -9.06 38.01 37.25
CA PHE A 65 -9.56 38.58 36.00
C PHE A 65 -8.62 39.66 35.43
N ILE A 66 -8.03 40.50 36.29
CA ILE A 66 -7.13 41.59 35.88
C ILE A 66 -5.80 41.05 35.36
N ASN A 67 -5.16 40.11 36.07
CA ASN A 67 -3.86 39.58 35.64
C ASN A 67 -3.97 38.62 34.43
N GLY A 68 -5.13 37.97 34.23
CA GLY A 68 -5.36 37.12 33.06
C GLY A 68 -5.50 37.88 31.73
N ASN A 69 -5.92 39.15 31.77
CA ASN A 69 -6.00 40.05 30.61
C ASN A 69 -6.81 39.49 29.42
N TYR A 70 -7.88 38.74 29.71
CA TYR A 70 -8.71 38.04 28.71
C TYR A 70 -9.43 39.00 27.76
N ASP A 71 -9.51 38.65 26.48
CA ASP A 71 -10.29 39.38 25.50
C ASP A 71 -11.79 39.09 25.63
N ILE A 72 -12.12 37.84 25.95
CA ILE A 72 -13.49 37.32 26.09
C ILE A 72 -13.62 36.52 27.40
N ILE A 73 -14.79 36.63 28.05
CA ILE A 73 -15.15 35.92 29.28
C ILE A 73 -16.58 35.34 29.10
N ALA A 74 -16.68 34.01 29.06
CA ALA A 74 -17.91 33.23 29.06
C ALA A 74 -18.27 32.76 30.49
N LEU A 75 -19.52 32.94 30.90
CA LEU A 75 -20.00 32.65 32.25
C LEU A 75 -21.20 31.71 32.24
N GLN A 76 -21.19 30.72 33.14
CA GLN A 76 -22.28 29.75 33.37
C GLN A 76 -22.84 29.91 34.80
N GLU A 77 -24.08 29.44 35.05
CA GLU A 77 -24.84 29.68 36.30
C GLU A 77 -24.97 31.19 36.68
N SER A 78 -24.81 32.08 35.70
CA SER A 78 -24.76 33.54 35.84
C SER A 78 -26.15 34.18 36.02
N ARG A 79 -26.95 33.64 36.94
CA ARG A 79 -28.38 33.96 37.17
C ARG A 79 -28.70 35.46 37.10
N THR A 80 -29.87 35.80 36.56
CA THR A 80 -30.35 37.17 36.23
C THR A 80 -30.42 38.21 37.37
N ASN A 81 -30.09 37.85 38.61
CA ASN A 81 -29.94 38.78 39.74
C ASN A 81 -28.46 39.03 40.14
N THR A 82 -27.49 38.42 39.46
CA THR A 82 -26.06 38.60 39.75
C THR A 82 -25.56 39.97 39.29
N LYS A 83 -24.48 40.46 39.91
CA LYS A 83 -23.82 41.72 39.53
C LYS A 83 -22.71 41.53 38.49
N TYR A 84 -22.66 40.37 37.83
CA TYR A 84 -21.46 39.90 37.13
C TYR A 84 -21.08 40.76 35.93
N ILE A 85 -21.96 40.93 34.92
CA ILE A 85 -21.64 41.74 33.74
C ILE A 85 -21.30 43.21 34.11
N PRO A 86 -22.12 43.97 34.86
CA PRO A 86 -21.80 45.37 35.16
C PRO A 86 -20.59 45.53 36.09
N GLY A 87 -20.32 44.55 36.95
CA GLY A 87 -19.17 44.55 37.84
C GLY A 87 -17.86 44.24 37.12
N LEU A 88 -17.84 43.23 36.25
CA LEU A 88 -16.67 42.88 35.43
C LEU A 88 -16.32 44.00 34.44
N THR A 89 -17.29 44.52 33.69
CA THR A 89 -17.03 45.55 32.68
C THR A 89 -16.51 46.83 33.31
N GLN A 90 -17.05 47.24 34.47
CA GLN A 90 -16.49 48.35 35.23
C GLN A 90 -15.08 48.02 35.76
N MET A 91 -14.88 46.88 36.43
CA MET A 91 -13.61 46.53 37.08
C MET A 91 -12.44 46.45 36.09
N LEU A 92 -12.66 45.84 34.91
CA LEU A 92 -11.64 45.70 33.87
C LEU A 92 -11.36 47.04 33.18
N GLY A 93 -12.37 47.89 33.02
CA GLY A 93 -12.23 49.26 32.51
C GLY A 93 -11.49 50.19 33.50
N ASP A 94 -11.82 50.12 34.80
CA ASP A 94 -11.15 50.85 35.88
C ASP A 94 -9.68 50.38 36.05
N ALA A 95 -9.37 49.12 35.69
CA ALA A 95 -8.01 48.59 35.60
C ALA A 95 -7.26 48.99 34.30
N GLY A 96 -7.95 49.56 33.32
CA GLY A 96 -7.37 50.06 32.07
C GLY A 96 -7.22 49.03 30.94
N LEU A 97 -7.88 47.86 31.04
CA LEU A 97 -7.71 46.72 30.11
C LEU A 97 -8.58 46.78 28.84
N GLY A 98 -9.15 47.95 28.53
CA GLY A 98 -10.09 48.19 27.42
C GLY A 98 -11.52 48.46 27.87
N THR A 99 -12.42 48.64 26.91
CA THR A 99 -13.85 48.86 27.15
C THR A 99 -14.61 47.57 26.90
N TYR A 100 -15.01 46.87 27.97
CA TYR A 100 -15.77 45.64 27.85
C TYR A 100 -17.29 45.90 27.77
N ALA A 101 -17.97 45.14 26.93
CA ALA A 101 -19.42 45.02 26.86
C ALA A 101 -19.83 43.54 27.01
N GLY A 102 -21.13 43.23 27.12
CA GLY A 102 -21.57 41.84 27.25
C GLY A 102 -23.07 41.64 27.12
N THR A 103 -23.46 40.38 26.95
CA THR A 103 -24.84 39.90 26.78
C THR A 103 -25.13 38.70 27.69
N GLN A 104 -26.41 38.44 27.96
CA GLN A 104 -26.92 37.34 28.78
C GLN A 104 -28.21 36.78 28.20
N ILE A 105 -28.35 35.46 28.21
CA ILE A 105 -29.62 34.74 28.04
C ILE A 105 -29.68 33.58 29.04
N SER A 106 -30.86 33.31 29.63
CA SER A 106 -31.00 32.39 30.77
C SER A 106 -29.98 32.71 31.88
N ASP A 107 -29.09 31.77 32.22
CA ASP A 107 -27.97 31.89 33.13
C ASP A 107 -26.60 31.76 32.43
N VAL A 108 -26.54 31.89 31.10
CA VAL A 108 -25.28 32.03 30.34
C VAL A 108 -25.02 33.47 29.91
N SER A 109 -23.76 33.90 29.98
CA SER A 109 -23.34 35.25 29.60
C SER A 109 -22.01 35.25 28.84
N VAL A 110 -21.81 36.24 27.97
CA VAL A 110 -20.50 36.53 27.34
C VAL A 110 -20.18 38.01 27.52
N VAL A 111 -18.94 38.29 27.95
CA VAL A 111 -18.37 39.64 28.13
C VAL A 111 -17.08 39.74 27.32
N SER A 112 -16.87 40.84 26.60
CA SER A 112 -15.72 41.00 25.68
C SER A 112 -15.33 42.46 25.46
N ARG A 113 -14.06 42.70 25.14
CA ARG A 113 -13.52 44.02 24.72
C ARG A 113 -13.33 44.17 23.20
N LEU A 114 -13.56 43.12 22.43
CA LEU A 114 -13.29 43.10 20.98
C LEU A 114 -14.42 43.73 20.17
N SER A 115 -14.05 44.26 18.99
CA SER A 115 -15.00 44.70 17.97
C SER A 115 -15.83 43.52 17.46
N GLY A 116 -17.12 43.77 17.21
CA GLY A 116 -18.07 42.77 16.73
C GLY A 116 -19.50 43.06 17.22
N THR A 117 -20.38 42.06 17.08
CA THR A 117 -21.80 42.14 17.47
C THR A 117 -22.15 41.06 18.49
N PHE A 118 -22.94 41.41 19.51
CA PHE A 118 -23.45 40.46 20.51
C PHE A 118 -24.81 39.89 20.07
N GLY A 119 -25.03 38.61 20.34
CA GLY A 119 -26.28 37.92 20.02
C GLY A 119 -26.59 36.79 20.99
N SER A 120 -27.62 36.01 20.65
CA SER A 120 -28.00 34.81 21.38
C SER A 120 -28.68 33.79 20.48
N SER A 121 -28.56 32.50 20.83
CA SER A 121 -29.29 31.40 20.20
C SER A 121 -30.19 30.69 21.23
N THR A 122 -31.22 30.02 20.72
CA THR A 122 -32.03 29.03 21.46
C THR A 122 -32.32 27.80 20.59
N LEU A 123 -31.42 27.51 19.63
CA LEU A 123 -31.40 26.25 18.90
C LEU A 123 -30.57 25.28 19.72
N GLY A 124 -31.26 24.38 20.42
CA GLY A 124 -30.68 23.59 21.50
C GLY A 124 -31.15 24.16 22.84
N ASP A 125 -30.22 24.54 23.72
CA ASP A 125 -30.50 25.43 24.85
C ASP A 125 -30.05 26.89 24.56
N ALA A 126 -30.13 27.76 25.57
CA ALA A 126 -29.67 29.14 25.55
C ALA A 126 -28.15 29.25 25.31
N VAL A 127 -27.78 29.97 24.25
CA VAL A 127 -26.38 30.37 23.97
C VAL A 127 -26.28 31.89 24.03
N ALA A 128 -25.40 32.45 24.86
CA ALA A 128 -24.99 33.85 24.79
C ALA A 128 -23.73 33.94 23.93
N TYR A 129 -23.63 34.84 22.94
CA TYR A 129 -22.42 34.90 22.08
C TYR A 129 -22.03 36.32 21.64
N GLN A 130 -20.79 36.44 21.13
CA GLN A 130 -20.34 37.55 20.28
C GLN A 130 -19.81 37.02 18.95
N LYS A 131 -20.25 37.59 17.82
CA LYS A 131 -19.57 37.47 16.52
C LYS A 131 -18.53 38.58 16.44
N ILE A 132 -17.25 38.25 16.67
CA ILE A 132 -16.12 39.18 16.62
C ILE A 132 -15.71 39.47 15.19
N ASP A 133 -15.28 40.71 14.92
CA ASP A 133 -14.75 41.10 13.61
C ASP A 133 -13.38 40.44 13.34
N ALA A 134 -13.00 40.27 12.07
CA ALA A 134 -11.69 39.71 11.71
C ALA A 134 -10.55 40.65 12.15
N GLN A 135 -9.56 40.13 12.88
CA GLN A 135 -8.47 40.91 13.48
C GLN A 135 -7.29 40.01 13.91
N ASN A 136 -6.07 40.55 13.88
CA ASN A 136 -4.84 39.87 14.34
C ASN A 136 -4.61 38.49 13.69
N GLY A 137 -4.91 38.35 12.40
CA GLY A 137 -4.85 37.09 11.65
C GLY A 137 -6.08 36.19 11.84
N VAL A 138 -6.84 36.35 12.94
CA VAL A 138 -8.04 35.55 13.21
C VAL A 138 -9.21 36.03 12.32
N PRO A 139 -9.91 35.12 11.61
CA PRO A 139 -11.08 35.46 10.80
C PRO A 139 -12.27 35.90 11.67
N GLN A 140 -13.32 36.41 11.03
CA GLN A 140 -14.59 36.69 11.70
C GLN A 140 -15.10 35.40 12.38
N THR A 141 -15.43 35.45 13.67
CA THR A 141 -15.65 34.25 14.50
C THR A 141 -16.77 34.50 15.51
N ILE A 142 -17.67 33.52 15.72
CA ILE A 142 -18.68 33.49 16.78
C ILE A 142 -18.09 32.80 18.01
N ILE A 143 -18.26 33.40 19.19
CA ILE A 143 -17.73 32.86 20.44
C ILE A 143 -18.84 32.87 21.49
N GLY A 144 -19.27 31.68 21.91
CA GLY A 144 -20.51 31.45 22.64
C GLY A 144 -20.34 30.70 23.97
N SER A 145 -21.14 31.06 24.96
CA SER A 145 -21.24 30.41 26.27
C SER A 145 -22.47 29.52 26.35
N VAL A 146 -22.30 28.27 26.79
CA VAL A 146 -23.38 27.29 27.05
C VAL A 146 -23.35 26.71 28.47
N HIS A 147 -24.50 26.21 28.94
CA HIS A 147 -24.67 25.52 30.21
C HIS A 147 -25.83 24.51 30.08
N LEU A 148 -25.52 23.27 29.72
CA LEU A 148 -26.47 22.17 29.87
C LEU A 148 -26.74 21.94 31.38
N ASN A 149 -27.85 21.31 31.78
CA ASN A 149 -28.13 21.07 33.20
C ASN A 149 -28.03 19.59 33.60
N TYR A 150 -27.53 19.31 34.81
CA TYR A 150 -27.37 17.92 35.29
C TYR A 150 -28.70 17.26 35.68
N TYR A 151 -29.79 18.03 35.70
CA TYR A 151 -31.16 17.51 35.86
C TYR A 151 -31.79 17.03 34.54
N ASP A 152 -31.16 17.26 33.40
CA ASP A 152 -31.78 17.02 32.10
C ASP A 152 -31.70 15.54 31.72
N GLU A 153 -32.86 14.91 31.56
CA GLU A 153 -33.00 13.54 31.04
C GLU A 153 -32.29 13.43 29.67
N PRO A 154 -31.60 12.33 29.30
CA PRO A 154 -30.75 12.31 28.10
C PRO A 154 -31.45 12.65 26.78
N ASN A 155 -32.77 12.43 26.69
CA ASN A 155 -33.56 12.87 25.53
C ASN A 155 -33.67 14.41 25.40
N ALA A 156 -33.53 15.17 26.49
CA ALA A 156 -33.43 16.62 26.46
C ALA A 156 -32.04 17.03 25.93
N ARG A 157 -30.98 16.56 26.59
CA ARG A 157 -29.57 16.78 26.16
C ARG A 157 -29.29 16.38 24.70
N LEU A 158 -29.81 15.24 24.24
CA LEU A 158 -29.72 14.83 22.83
C LEU A 158 -30.41 15.83 21.89
N ASN A 159 -31.56 16.39 22.26
CA ASN A 159 -32.21 17.44 21.47
C ASN A 159 -31.45 18.78 21.56
N GLU A 160 -30.83 19.08 22.70
CA GLU A 160 -30.03 20.29 22.91
C GLU A 160 -28.79 20.28 22.00
N VAL A 161 -28.03 19.18 21.98
CA VAL A 161 -26.86 19.05 21.11
C VAL A 161 -27.20 18.90 19.63
N LYS A 162 -28.32 18.26 19.29
CA LYS A 162 -28.88 18.31 17.92
C LYS A 162 -29.20 19.73 17.50
N GLY A 163 -29.70 20.55 18.43
CA GLY A 163 -29.93 21.98 18.22
C GLY A 163 -28.63 22.76 18.00
N PHE A 164 -27.59 22.51 18.81
CA PHE A 164 -26.26 23.12 18.61
C PHE A 164 -25.66 22.73 17.25
N ASN A 165 -25.63 21.44 16.90
CA ASN A 165 -25.19 20.96 15.58
C ASN A 165 -26.00 21.58 14.43
N SER A 166 -27.32 21.73 14.59
CA SER A 166 -28.18 22.36 13.58
C SER A 166 -27.96 23.88 13.45
N TRP A 167 -27.47 24.53 14.51
CA TRP A 167 -27.09 25.94 14.48
C TRP A 167 -25.71 26.11 13.84
N ALA A 168 -24.75 25.26 14.22
CA ALA A 168 -23.45 25.07 13.58
C ALA A 168 -23.58 24.96 12.05
N ALA A 169 -24.25 23.90 11.56
CA ALA A 169 -24.51 23.65 10.13
C ALA A 169 -25.40 24.70 9.41
N SER A 170 -25.79 25.78 10.11
CA SER A 170 -26.51 26.93 9.54
C SER A 170 -25.69 28.22 9.55
N SER A 171 -24.45 28.16 10.04
CA SER A 171 -23.54 29.30 10.13
C SER A 171 -22.63 29.42 8.91
N ASP A 172 -22.32 30.65 8.55
CA ASP A 172 -21.28 31.04 7.60
C ASP A 172 -19.96 31.39 8.32
N THR A 173 -19.89 31.19 9.63
CA THR A 173 -18.86 31.74 10.52
C THR A 173 -18.41 30.70 11.57
N PRO A 174 -17.09 30.49 11.75
CA PRO A 174 -16.52 29.69 12.82
C PRO A 174 -17.18 29.90 14.19
N ILE A 175 -17.50 28.83 14.93
CA ILE A 175 -18.17 28.90 16.24
C ILE A 175 -17.34 28.25 17.33
N ILE A 176 -16.64 29.05 18.14
CA ILE A 176 -16.01 28.56 19.36
C ILE A 176 -17.08 28.49 20.46
N LEU A 177 -17.54 27.28 20.78
CA LEU A 177 -18.56 27.01 21.79
C LEU A 177 -17.88 26.55 23.08
N VAL A 178 -17.91 27.41 24.10
CA VAL A 178 -17.28 27.15 25.40
C VAL A 178 -18.33 27.06 26.50
N GLY A 179 -18.05 26.30 27.55
CA GLY A 179 -18.92 26.29 28.73
C GLY A 179 -19.06 24.93 29.39
N ASP A 180 -20.23 24.70 29.94
CA ASP A 180 -20.52 23.55 30.78
C ASP A 180 -21.46 22.58 30.05
N PHE A 181 -20.90 21.44 29.62
CA PHE A 181 -21.57 20.45 28.77
C PHE A 181 -22.05 19.21 29.55
N ASN A 182 -21.88 19.17 30.88
CA ASN A 182 -22.19 18.00 31.73
C ASN A 182 -21.69 16.64 31.18
N ALA A 183 -20.46 16.59 30.66
CA ALA A 183 -19.73 15.36 30.32
C ALA A 183 -19.35 14.51 31.56
N GLY A 184 -20.20 14.54 32.60
CA GLY A 184 -19.97 13.91 33.88
C GLY A 184 -21.22 13.33 34.56
N ASP A 185 -22.40 13.40 33.92
CA ASP A 185 -23.58 12.68 34.41
C ASP A 185 -23.47 11.17 34.14
N VAL A 186 -24.32 10.39 34.81
CA VAL A 186 -24.41 8.92 34.74
C VAL A 186 -24.60 8.40 33.31
N SER A 187 -25.23 9.18 32.41
CA SER A 187 -25.42 8.82 30.99
C SER A 187 -24.17 8.98 30.13
N GLU A 188 -23.22 9.83 30.52
CA GLU A 188 -21.98 10.05 29.75
C GLU A 188 -20.82 9.23 30.33
N ARG A 189 -20.79 9.02 31.65
CA ARG A 189 -19.77 8.20 32.31
C ARG A 189 -20.07 6.70 32.20
N GLY A 190 -21.14 6.27 32.86
CA GLY A 190 -21.34 4.86 33.24
C GLY A 190 -21.44 4.67 34.75
N LEU A 191 -21.64 3.43 35.20
CA LEU A 191 -21.65 3.04 36.62
C LEU A 191 -20.64 1.90 36.83
N HIS A 192 -19.39 2.28 37.06
CA HIS A 192 -18.23 1.41 36.85
C HIS A 192 -17.76 0.63 38.07
N ASN A 193 -18.27 0.99 39.25
CA ASN A 193 -17.96 0.26 40.47
C ASN A 193 -19.24 -0.11 41.24
N ALA A 194 -19.11 -1.13 42.10
CA ALA A 194 -20.21 -1.68 42.88
C ALA A 194 -20.97 -0.62 43.70
N ASP A 195 -20.26 0.39 44.21
CA ASP A 195 -20.85 1.51 44.95
C ASP A 195 -21.66 2.44 44.02
N GLN A 196 -21.10 2.85 42.87
CA GLN A 196 -21.79 3.66 41.84
C GLN A 196 -23.10 3.02 41.39
N GLN A 197 -23.06 1.72 41.07
CA GLN A 197 -24.26 0.94 40.77
C GLN A 197 -25.23 0.99 41.95
N SER A 198 -24.78 0.68 43.17
CA SER A 198 -25.62 0.67 44.37
C SER A 198 -26.36 1.99 44.61
N TYR A 199 -25.77 3.14 44.24
CA TYR A 199 -26.42 4.44 44.34
C TYR A 199 -27.59 4.59 43.37
N LEU A 200 -27.47 4.10 42.13
CA LEU A 200 -28.60 4.04 41.20
C LEU A 200 -29.72 3.15 41.75
N TYR A 201 -29.38 1.96 42.26
CA TYR A 201 -30.33 1.01 42.83
C TYR A 201 -31.07 1.54 44.06
N ALA A 202 -30.34 2.13 45.00
CA ALA A 202 -30.95 2.77 46.16
C ALA A 202 -31.81 3.97 45.73
N ARG A 203 -31.42 4.71 44.69
CA ARG A 203 -32.20 5.84 44.17
C ARG A 203 -33.49 5.41 43.48
N THR A 204 -33.48 4.37 42.65
CA THR A 204 -34.71 3.85 42.02
C THR A 204 -35.69 3.31 43.07
N ILE A 205 -35.19 2.81 44.21
CA ILE A 205 -36.02 2.32 45.33
C ILE A 205 -36.59 3.47 46.18
N ILE A 206 -35.75 4.42 46.60
CA ILE A 206 -36.15 5.43 47.58
C ILE A 206 -36.91 6.59 46.94
N ASP A 207 -36.63 6.91 45.67
CA ASP A 207 -37.27 8.00 44.93
C ASP A 207 -38.64 7.59 44.33
N SER A 208 -39.69 8.27 44.78
CA SER A 208 -41.06 8.11 44.30
C SER A 208 -41.28 8.54 42.85
N GLY A 209 -40.40 9.39 42.30
CA GLY A 209 -40.49 9.95 40.94
C GLY A 209 -39.48 9.41 39.93
N SER A 210 -38.60 8.49 40.34
CA SER A 210 -37.43 7.97 39.58
C SER A 210 -37.62 7.89 38.05
N SER A 211 -36.64 8.41 37.29
CA SER A 211 -36.64 8.42 35.82
C SER A 211 -36.91 7.04 35.19
N ALA A 212 -37.50 7.03 34.00
CA ALA A 212 -37.64 5.83 33.18
C ALA A 212 -36.26 5.25 32.80
N LEU A 213 -35.30 6.11 32.44
CA LEU A 213 -33.90 5.75 32.18
C LEU A 213 -33.29 5.07 33.42
N TRP A 214 -33.36 5.71 34.59
CA TRP A 214 -32.74 5.17 35.81
C TRP A 214 -33.30 3.81 36.19
N LYS A 215 -34.58 3.54 35.90
CA LYS A 215 -35.21 2.21 36.08
C LYS A 215 -34.79 1.19 35.03
N GLN A 216 -34.36 1.62 33.85
CA GLN A 216 -33.92 0.79 32.73
C GLN A 216 -32.44 0.43 32.88
N LEU A 217 -31.58 1.43 33.12
CA LEU A 217 -30.19 1.26 33.55
C LEU A 217 -30.07 0.31 34.75
N ALA A 218 -30.93 0.48 35.76
CA ALA A 218 -30.93 -0.41 36.92
C ALA A 218 -31.48 -1.83 36.63
N LYS A 219 -32.02 -2.14 35.46
CA LYS A 219 -32.25 -3.55 35.05
C LYS A 219 -31.04 -4.11 34.35
N GLU A 220 -30.41 -3.31 33.51
CA GLU A 220 -29.31 -3.74 32.65
C GLU A 220 -28.02 -3.93 33.45
N TYR A 221 -27.71 -3.04 34.41
CA TYR A 221 -26.63 -3.21 35.40
C TYR A 221 -26.92 -4.30 36.46
N THR A 222 -27.92 -5.17 36.27
CA THR A 222 -28.08 -6.35 37.15
C THR A 222 -27.26 -7.51 36.58
N PRO A 223 -26.62 -8.34 37.44
CA PRO A 223 -25.91 -9.53 36.98
C PRO A 223 -26.76 -10.40 36.05
N GLU A 224 -26.15 -11.02 35.04
CA GLU A 224 -26.86 -11.64 33.92
C GLU A 224 -28.03 -12.56 34.37
N GLY A 225 -29.24 -12.26 33.89
CA GLY A 225 -30.47 -12.98 34.24
C GLY A 225 -31.16 -12.55 35.54
N LYS A 226 -30.62 -11.56 36.30
CA LYS A 226 -31.19 -11.09 37.58
C LYS A 226 -32.18 -9.94 37.51
N ALA A 227 -32.43 -9.35 36.35
CA ALA A 227 -33.31 -8.19 36.19
C ALA A 227 -34.70 -8.36 36.85
N SER A 228 -35.35 -9.53 36.67
CA SER A 228 -36.65 -9.83 37.28
C SER A 228 -36.61 -10.00 38.81
N GLU A 229 -35.46 -10.40 39.37
CA GLU A 229 -35.27 -10.51 40.83
C GLU A 229 -35.09 -9.12 41.45
N TYR A 230 -34.36 -8.22 40.78
CA TYR A 230 -34.32 -6.80 41.12
C TYR A 230 -35.69 -6.12 41.01
N GLU A 231 -36.46 -6.34 39.93
CA GLU A 231 -37.81 -5.76 39.80
C GLU A 231 -38.71 -6.18 40.98
N ALA A 232 -38.65 -7.45 41.38
CA ALA A 232 -39.41 -7.96 42.53
C ALA A 232 -38.95 -7.34 43.87
N TYR A 233 -37.64 -7.16 44.06
CA TYR A 233 -37.06 -6.52 45.24
C TYR A 233 -37.38 -5.01 45.31
N ALA A 234 -37.24 -4.28 44.20
CA ALA A 234 -37.56 -2.86 44.13
C ALA A 234 -39.07 -2.59 44.29
N ALA A 235 -39.92 -3.55 43.90
CA ALA A 235 -41.34 -3.52 44.20
C ALA A 235 -41.64 -3.81 45.68
N SER A 236 -41.00 -4.81 46.29
CA SER A 236 -41.22 -5.15 47.71
C SER A 236 -40.77 -4.03 48.64
N MET A 237 -39.64 -3.38 48.36
CA MET A 237 -39.11 -2.23 49.10
C MET A 237 -40.03 -1.00 49.08
N LYS A 238 -40.98 -0.93 48.15
CA LYS A 238 -41.98 0.13 48.01
C LYS A 238 -43.36 -0.22 48.60
N VAL A 239 -43.54 -1.43 49.14
CA VAL A 239 -44.75 -1.80 49.88
C VAL A 239 -44.88 -0.94 51.14
N VAL A 240 -46.10 -0.54 51.46
CA VAL A 240 -46.42 0.23 52.68
C VAL A 240 -47.05 -0.73 53.71
N ASP A 241 -46.56 -0.69 54.95
CA ASP A 241 -47.07 -1.52 56.04
C ASP A 241 -48.39 -0.99 56.64
N ASP A 242 -49.00 -1.78 57.54
CA ASP A 242 -50.25 -1.42 58.25
C ASP A 242 -50.12 -0.14 59.11
N ASN A 243 -48.90 0.35 59.37
CA ASN A 243 -48.65 1.59 60.10
C ASN A 243 -48.39 2.80 59.17
N GLY A 244 -48.43 2.60 57.85
CA GLY A 244 -48.18 3.64 56.85
C GLY A 244 -46.71 3.88 56.51
N THR A 245 -45.79 2.98 56.88
CA THR A 245 -44.35 3.13 56.61
C THR A 245 -43.94 2.31 55.38
N VAL A 246 -43.12 2.89 54.51
CA VAL A 246 -42.60 2.25 53.29
C VAL A 246 -41.46 1.30 53.66
N HIS A 247 -41.47 0.07 53.12
CA HIS A 247 -40.63 -1.05 53.58
C HIS A 247 -39.12 -0.73 53.66
N TYR A 248 -38.55 -0.02 52.68
CA TYR A 248 -37.13 0.39 52.72
C TYR A 248 -36.75 1.19 53.98
N ARG A 249 -37.68 1.94 54.59
CA ARG A 249 -37.44 2.70 55.82
C ARG A 249 -37.34 1.81 57.04
N ASN A 250 -38.10 0.71 57.06
CA ASN A 250 -38.02 -0.30 58.11
C ASN A 250 -36.67 -1.03 58.03
N VAL A 251 -36.23 -1.41 56.82
CA VAL A 251 -34.91 -2.03 56.56
C VAL A 251 -33.76 -1.13 57.04
N ILE A 252 -33.78 0.16 56.68
CA ILE A 252 -32.76 1.12 57.14
C ILE A 252 -32.81 1.33 58.66
N GLN A 253 -34.02 1.44 59.23
CA GLN A 253 -34.21 1.60 60.67
C GLN A 253 -33.72 0.37 61.44
N ASP A 254 -33.96 -0.85 60.96
CA ASP A 254 -33.59 -2.09 61.63
C ASP A 254 -32.09 -2.38 61.50
N TYR A 255 -31.48 -2.16 60.32
CA TYR A 255 -30.02 -2.19 60.18
C TYR A 255 -29.35 -1.21 61.14
N PHE A 256 -29.82 0.05 61.18
CA PHE A 256 -29.31 1.08 62.09
C PHE A 256 -29.55 0.76 63.58
N ASN A 257 -30.57 -0.03 63.90
CA ASN A 257 -30.80 -0.52 65.27
C ASN A 257 -29.87 -1.67 65.65
N ALA A 258 -29.53 -2.56 64.71
CA ALA A 258 -28.61 -3.67 64.91
C ALA A 258 -27.14 -3.21 64.98
N HIS A 259 -26.73 -2.26 64.13
CA HIS A 259 -25.33 -1.84 63.93
C HIS A 259 -25.08 -0.41 64.42
N ARG A 260 -25.48 -0.11 65.66
CA ARG A 260 -25.37 1.25 66.24
C ARG A 260 -23.95 1.78 66.38
N ASP A 261 -22.97 0.88 66.39
CA ASP A 261 -21.54 1.12 66.46
C ASP A 261 -20.93 1.57 65.12
N GLU A 262 -21.54 1.25 63.97
CA GLU A 262 -21.16 1.82 62.66
C GLU A 262 -21.46 3.33 62.57
N PHE A 263 -22.31 3.87 63.45
CA PHE A 263 -22.89 5.22 63.32
C PHE A 263 -22.67 6.11 64.57
N PRO A 264 -21.40 6.35 64.99
CA PRO A 264 -21.10 7.09 66.20
C PRO A 264 -21.70 8.50 66.21
N GLY A 265 -22.29 8.88 67.33
CA GLY A 265 -22.92 10.20 67.54
C GLY A 265 -24.35 10.35 67.01
N LYS A 266 -24.90 9.37 66.29
CA LYS A 266 -26.28 9.41 65.75
C LYS A 266 -27.24 8.62 66.65
N THR A 267 -28.39 9.21 66.98
CA THR A 267 -29.43 8.59 67.83
C THR A 267 -30.65 8.12 67.04
N SER A 268 -30.87 8.63 65.83
CA SER A 268 -31.94 8.22 64.91
C SER A 268 -31.39 7.94 63.50
N TYR A 269 -32.00 6.99 62.78
CA TYR A 269 -31.65 6.69 61.38
C TYR A 269 -31.88 7.92 60.47
N SER A 270 -32.80 8.80 60.86
CA SER A 270 -33.06 10.10 60.25
C SER A 270 -31.93 11.14 60.42
N GLN A 271 -30.79 10.76 61.00
CA GLN A 271 -29.57 11.59 61.11
C GLN A 271 -28.41 11.03 60.29
N LEU A 272 -28.60 9.92 59.59
CA LEU A 272 -27.67 9.40 58.58
C LEU A 272 -27.69 10.31 57.34
N SER A 273 -26.61 10.33 56.57
CA SER A 273 -26.61 10.94 55.23
C SER A 273 -27.29 10.03 54.20
N TRP A 274 -27.60 10.57 53.01
CA TRP A 274 -28.11 9.78 51.88
C TRP A 274 -27.18 8.62 51.52
N ARG A 275 -25.87 8.88 51.37
CA ARG A 275 -24.82 7.84 51.23
C ARG A 275 -24.90 6.73 52.28
N GLN A 276 -25.23 7.07 53.54
CA GLN A 276 -25.37 6.09 54.62
C GLN A 276 -26.71 5.32 54.58
N TRP A 277 -27.76 5.84 53.96
CA TRP A 277 -28.99 5.06 53.66
C TRP A 277 -28.76 4.14 52.47
N GLU A 278 -28.11 4.65 51.43
CA GLU A 278 -27.80 3.93 50.19
C GLU A 278 -26.90 2.70 50.47
N ALA A 279 -25.81 2.88 51.22
CA ALA A 279 -24.93 1.78 51.63
C ALA A 279 -25.61 0.72 52.52
N ILE A 280 -26.71 1.06 53.22
CA ILE A 280 -27.51 0.08 53.97
C ILE A 280 -28.40 -0.73 53.02
N ILE A 281 -29.04 -0.07 52.04
CA ILE A 281 -29.84 -0.77 51.01
C ILE A 281 -28.94 -1.66 50.15
N ALA A 282 -27.72 -1.25 49.83
CA ALA A 282 -26.73 -2.07 49.13
C ALA A 282 -26.40 -3.37 49.88
N LYS A 283 -26.20 -3.28 51.21
CA LYS A 283 -25.97 -4.46 52.07
C LYS A 283 -27.18 -5.39 52.16
N ASP A 284 -28.41 -4.88 52.03
CA ASP A 284 -29.63 -5.70 51.99
C ASP A 284 -29.80 -6.37 50.61
N MET A 285 -29.52 -5.65 49.51
CA MET A 285 -29.52 -6.19 48.15
C MET A 285 -28.56 -7.37 47.99
N ALA A 286 -27.32 -7.24 48.49
CA ALA A 286 -26.35 -8.32 48.48
C ALA A 286 -26.84 -9.56 49.28
N GLN A 287 -27.55 -9.36 50.39
CA GLN A 287 -28.16 -10.47 51.16
C GLN A 287 -29.33 -11.15 50.44
N ASN A 288 -30.01 -10.43 49.55
CA ASN A 288 -31.07 -10.96 48.68
C ASN A 288 -30.54 -11.54 47.36
N GLY A 289 -29.22 -11.63 47.18
CA GLY A 289 -28.59 -12.22 45.99
C GLY A 289 -28.43 -11.27 44.79
N ILE A 290 -28.58 -9.96 45.01
CA ILE A 290 -28.28 -8.91 44.04
C ILE A 290 -26.97 -8.25 44.47
N THR A 291 -25.86 -8.82 44.05
CA THR A 291 -24.50 -8.28 44.25
C THR A 291 -24.09 -7.43 43.07
N PHE A 292 -23.49 -6.28 43.35
CA PHE A 292 -22.89 -5.40 42.33
C PHE A 292 -21.44 -5.80 42.11
N GLU A 293 -20.95 -5.66 40.88
CA GLU A 293 -19.58 -5.96 40.48
C GLU A 293 -19.02 -4.78 39.69
N ASP A 294 -17.70 -4.57 39.72
CA ASP A 294 -17.07 -3.42 39.04
C ASP A 294 -17.09 -3.65 37.52
N GLU A 295 -17.92 -2.90 36.80
CA GLU A 295 -18.23 -3.14 35.37
C GLU A 295 -17.68 -2.04 34.47
N THR A 296 -16.70 -2.38 33.63
CA THR A 296 -15.94 -1.41 32.83
C THR A 296 -16.65 -0.85 31.60
N TYR A 297 -17.90 -1.24 31.30
CA TYR A 297 -18.61 -0.83 30.08
C TYR A 297 -20.02 -0.28 30.34
N PRO A 298 -20.52 0.63 29.47
CA PRO A 298 -21.91 1.01 29.44
C PRO A 298 -22.79 -0.15 28.95
N VAL A 299 -23.95 -0.27 29.58
CA VAL A 299 -25.04 -1.19 29.18
C VAL A 299 -25.84 -0.64 27.99
N GLU A 300 -26.77 -1.44 27.44
CA GLU A 300 -27.54 -1.16 26.21
C GLU A 300 -28.14 0.26 26.16
N SER A 301 -28.63 0.77 27.30
CA SER A 301 -29.24 2.09 27.42
C SER A 301 -28.34 3.19 28.03
N ASN A 302 -27.02 2.97 28.13
CA ASN A 302 -26.09 3.91 28.78
C ASN A 302 -24.91 4.38 27.91
N THR A 303 -25.08 4.39 26.58
CA THR A 303 -24.05 4.96 25.69
C THR A 303 -23.89 6.48 25.90
N PRO A 304 -22.67 7.03 25.78
CA PRO A 304 -22.41 8.48 25.90
C PRO A 304 -22.87 9.25 24.65
N VAL A 305 -24.20 9.31 24.47
CA VAL A 305 -24.84 9.83 23.26
C VAL A 305 -24.61 11.33 23.06
N THR A 306 -24.48 12.11 24.14
CA THR A 306 -24.46 13.57 24.07
C THR A 306 -23.17 14.08 23.41
N MET A 307 -22.01 13.60 23.88
CA MET A 307 -20.71 14.03 23.33
C MET A 307 -20.43 13.43 21.94
N ASN A 308 -20.85 12.18 21.68
CA ASN A 308 -20.66 11.52 20.39
C ASN A 308 -21.39 12.23 19.24
N VAL A 309 -22.58 12.79 19.51
CA VAL A 309 -23.35 13.58 18.53
C VAL A 309 -22.70 14.95 18.31
N LEU A 310 -22.25 15.64 19.37
CA LEU A 310 -21.51 16.91 19.24
C LEU A 310 -20.25 16.75 18.37
N LYS A 311 -19.50 15.65 18.58
CA LYS A 311 -18.29 15.33 17.82
C LYS A 311 -18.50 15.22 16.30
N LYS A 312 -19.74 15.18 15.78
CA LYS A 312 -20.00 15.23 14.33
C LYS A 312 -19.82 16.62 13.71
N GLN A 313 -19.98 17.70 14.47
CA GLN A 313 -19.86 19.09 13.97
C GLN A 313 -18.90 19.97 14.78
N TYR A 314 -18.45 19.47 15.94
CA TYR A 314 -17.47 20.14 16.78
C TYR A 314 -16.27 19.23 17.03
N MET A 315 -15.05 19.78 17.01
CA MET A 315 -13.86 19.10 17.55
C MET A 315 -13.70 19.50 19.01
N LEU A 316 -13.52 18.51 19.88
CA LEU A 316 -13.32 18.74 21.30
C LEU A 316 -11.83 19.06 21.56
N LEU A 317 -11.51 20.30 21.91
CA LEU A 317 -10.12 20.70 22.16
C LEU A 317 -9.63 20.14 23.49
N THR A 318 -8.80 19.10 23.43
CA THR A 318 -8.21 18.37 24.57
C THR A 318 -6.78 17.91 24.26
N THR A 319 -5.93 17.80 25.28
CA THR A 319 -4.61 17.16 25.15
C THR A 319 -4.70 15.62 25.11
N GLU A 320 -3.61 14.93 24.74
CA GLU A 320 -3.51 13.47 24.94
C GLU A 320 -3.67 13.08 26.43
N ALA A 321 -3.19 13.93 27.34
CA ALA A 321 -3.43 13.82 28.78
C ALA A 321 -4.86 14.24 29.20
N GLU A 322 -5.79 14.42 28.26
CA GLU A 322 -7.22 14.77 28.42
C GLU A 322 -8.20 13.98 27.53
N ARG A 323 -7.71 13.22 26.56
CA ARG A 323 -8.52 12.19 25.89
C ARG A 323 -9.06 11.25 26.95
N GLU A 324 -10.38 11.07 26.98
CA GLU A 324 -11.11 10.22 27.94
C GLU A 324 -10.50 8.81 27.93
N PRO A 325 -9.69 8.41 28.93
CA PRO A 325 -9.14 7.07 28.92
C PRO A 325 -10.27 6.10 29.27
N PHE A 326 -10.32 4.91 28.67
CA PHE A 326 -11.26 3.85 29.08
C PHE A 326 -10.85 3.19 30.42
N ALA A 327 -10.54 4.02 31.42
CA ALA A 327 -10.02 3.67 32.73
C ALA A 327 -10.42 4.73 33.79
N PRO A 328 -10.95 4.32 34.96
CA PRO A 328 -11.34 5.23 36.02
C PRO A 328 -10.15 5.69 36.89
N HIS A 329 -10.20 6.90 37.47
CA HIS A 329 -9.13 7.48 38.30
C HIS A 329 -9.65 7.95 39.67
N GLU A 330 -8.89 7.68 40.73
CA GLU A 330 -9.24 8.01 42.11
C GLU A 330 -8.86 9.46 42.48
N LEU A 331 -9.83 10.26 42.94
CA LEU A 331 -9.59 11.65 43.39
C LEU A 331 -8.93 11.75 44.78
N GLY A 332 -8.60 10.62 45.42
CA GLY A 332 -7.95 10.57 46.72
C GLY A 332 -8.84 10.86 47.93
N ASP A 333 -10.10 11.26 47.71
CA ASP A 333 -11.14 11.39 48.74
C ASP A 333 -12.01 10.12 48.90
N GLY A 334 -11.75 9.09 48.07
CA GLY A 334 -12.54 7.87 47.97
C GLY A 334 -13.67 7.95 46.93
N THR A 335 -13.67 8.98 46.08
CA THR A 335 -14.48 9.01 44.85
C THR A 335 -13.61 8.77 43.62
N THR A 336 -14.07 7.87 42.77
CA THR A 336 -13.54 7.68 41.42
C THR A 336 -14.31 8.56 40.45
N THR A 337 -13.59 9.32 39.61
CA THR A 337 -14.17 9.97 38.43
C THR A 337 -13.41 9.53 37.19
N TRP A 338 -13.71 10.12 36.04
CA TRP A 338 -12.92 9.99 34.82
C TRP A 338 -12.26 11.35 34.51
N PRO A 339 -11.25 11.78 35.29
CA PRO A 339 -10.31 12.81 34.90
C PRO A 339 -9.18 12.15 34.09
N SER A 340 -8.19 12.93 33.71
CA SER A 340 -7.21 12.51 32.73
C SER A 340 -5.79 12.79 33.23
N ALA A 341 -5.05 11.72 33.52
CA ALA A 341 -3.70 11.83 34.07
C ALA A 341 -2.89 10.52 33.92
N GLY A 342 -1.90 10.56 33.02
CA GLY A 342 -0.65 9.79 33.14
C GLY A 342 -0.46 8.59 32.22
N GLU A 343 0.27 8.77 31.12
CA GLU A 343 1.27 7.81 30.64
C GLU A 343 2.42 8.52 29.86
N ASP A 344 3.22 7.80 29.05
CA ASP A 344 4.62 8.16 28.74
C ASP A 344 4.83 9.36 27.78
N ALA A 345 5.94 10.08 27.97
CA ALA A 345 6.22 11.40 27.40
C ALA A 345 7.12 11.37 26.15
N THR A 346 6.94 10.38 25.26
CA THR A 346 7.81 10.18 24.08
C THR A 346 7.08 10.07 22.74
N ASN A 347 5.79 10.40 22.68
CA ASN A 347 5.01 10.45 21.44
C ASN A 347 4.90 11.90 20.94
N THR A 348 5.29 12.14 19.69
CA THR A 348 5.18 13.43 19.00
C THR A 348 4.80 13.15 17.55
N TRP A 349 3.54 13.41 17.18
CA TRP A 349 2.97 13.02 15.87
C TRP A 349 1.98 14.07 15.34
N THR A 350 1.69 13.96 14.05
CA THR A 350 1.37 15.06 13.12
C THR A 350 -0.09 15.50 13.05
N SER A 351 -0.32 16.61 12.37
CA SER A 351 -1.46 17.52 12.49
C SER A 351 -2.50 17.45 11.37
N TRP A 352 -3.36 18.50 11.32
CA TRP A 352 -4.81 18.34 11.32
C TRP A 352 -5.53 19.67 10.99
N ASP A 353 -6.17 19.78 9.82
CA ASP A 353 -6.96 20.94 9.42
C ASP A 353 -8.18 20.60 8.53
N ARG A 354 -9.37 21.15 8.86
CA ARG A 354 -10.58 21.41 8.01
C ARG A 354 -11.98 20.96 8.51
N VAL A 355 -13.02 21.28 7.73
CA VAL A 355 -14.19 22.10 8.12
C VAL A 355 -15.58 21.48 7.82
N THR A 356 -15.81 20.21 8.20
CA THR A 356 -17.11 19.89 8.86
C THR A 356 -17.13 20.39 10.33
N ILE A 357 -16.09 21.15 10.68
CA ILE A 357 -15.71 21.64 12.00
C ILE A 357 -14.96 22.99 11.86
N ASP A 358 -15.64 24.07 11.47
CA ASP A 358 -15.24 25.44 11.84
C ASP A 358 -15.65 25.76 13.30
N HIS A 359 -16.33 24.81 13.94
CA HIS A 359 -16.89 24.97 15.26
C HIS A 359 -16.05 24.21 16.29
N PHE A 360 -15.44 24.92 17.22
CA PHE A 360 -14.53 24.34 18.22
C PHE A 360 -15.26 24.22 19.55
N MET A 361 -15.31 23.02 20.11
CA MET A 361 -15.85 22.81 21.44
C MET A 361 -14.76 22.86 22.49
N VAL A 362 -14.99 23.67 23.53
CA VAL A 362 -14.07 23.78 24.66
C VAL A 362 -14.84 23.58 25.96
N SER A 363 -14.91 22.30 26.35
CA SER A 363 -15.59 21.87 27.57
C SER A 363 -14.75 22.11 28.82
N ARG A 364 -15.42 22.09 29.96
CA ARG A 364 -14.83 21.92 31.30
C ARG A 364 -14.64 20.41 31.57
N PRO A 365 -13.68 20.00 32.41
CA PRO A 365 -12.49 20.73 32.90
C PRO A 365 -11.38 20.71 31.80
N PHE A 366 -10.17 21.27 31.90
CA PHE A 366 -9.30 21.68 33.03
C PHE A 366 -8.58 23.01 32.69
N GLY A 367 -8.12 23.76 33.70
CA GLY A 367 -7.57 25.13 33.56
C GLY A 367 -6.32 25.29 32.66
N LYS A 368 -6.53 25.58 31.37
CA LYS A 368 -5.50 25.46 30.31
C LYS A 368 -5.60 26.45 29.16
N TRP A 369 -4.43 26.96 28.75
CA TRP A 369 -4.22 27.78 27.55
C TRP A 369 -3.85 26.87 26.38
N TYR A 370 -4.59 26.91 25.28
CA TYR A 370 -4.22 26.27 24.01
C TYR A 370 -3.37 27.22 23.14
N THR A 371 -2.71 26.69 22.11
CA THR A 371 -2.30 27.47 20.94
C THR A 371 -2.54 26.63 19.68
N ILE A 372 -3.36 27.15 18.75
CA ILE A 372 -3.44 26.58 17.40
C ILE A 372 -2.22 27.11 16.63
N VAL A 373 -1.40 26.19 16.11
CA VAL A 373 -0.13 26.48 15.43
C VAL A 373 0.05 25.51 14.29
N ASP A 374 0.38 26.04 13.12
CA ASP A 374 0.94 25.31 12.00
C ASP A 374 2.47 25.22 12.17
N ASP A 375 2.98 24.06 12.63
CA ASP A 375 4.42 23.85 12.87
C ASP A 375 5.19 23.87 11.53
N PRO A 376 6.26 24.68 11.35
CA PRO A 376 7.12 24.63 10.16
C PRO A 376 7.76 23.27 9.83
N ASN A 377 7.62 22.25 10.68
CA ASN A 377 8.04 20.87 10.42
C ASN A 377 6.89 19.92 10.02
N ASP A 378 5.62 20.35 10.12
CA ASP A 378 4.47 19.56 9.66
C ASP A 378 4.05 19.97 8.24
N ALA A 379 3.58 18.98 7.49
CA ALA A 379 3.14 19.10 6.10
C ALA A 379 1.64 19.44 5.99
N TYR A 380 0.86 19.20 7.05
CA TYR A 380 -0.55 19.58 7.14
C TYR A 380 -0.70 20.73 8.15
N THR A 381 -1.64 21.64 7.91
CA THR A 381 -1.84 22.82 8.78
C THR A 381 -2.59 22.45 10.07
N GLY A 382 -2.76 23.40 10.99
CA GLY A 382 -3.80 23.33 12.05
C GLY A 382 -3.51 22.61 13.38
N VAL A 383 -2.25 22.28 13.73
CA VAL A 383 -1.92 21.62 15.03
C VAL A 383 -2.46 22.42 16.25
N LEU A 384 -2.73 21.71 17.35
CA LEU A 384 -2.71 22.27 18.71
C LEU A 384 -1.38 21.90 19.37
N ASP A 385 -0.50 22.90 19.53
CA ASP A 385 0.94 22.73 19.83
C ASP A 385 1.25 22.45 21.31
N ASP A 386 0.99 23.42 22.20
CA ASP A 386 1.30 23.31 23.64
C ASP A 386 0.14 23.76 24.53
N VAL A 387 0.11 23.23 25.76
CA VAL A 387 -0.95 23.40 26.74
C VAL A 387 -0.43 23.54 28.17
N GLY A 388 -0.37 24.80 28.63
CA GLY A 388 0.11 25.16 29.98
C GLY A 388 -0.96 25.04 31.08
N PHE A 389 -0.58 24.43 32.22
CA PHE A 389 -1.43 24.25 33.42
C PHE A 389 -1.32 25.43 34.41
N ILE A 390 -2.34 25.64 35.23
CA ILE A 390 -2.35 26.64 36.33
C ILE A 390 -1.70 26.09 37.62
N ASN A 391 -1.63 24.76 37.80
CA ASN A 391 -0.91 24.10 38.90
C ASN A 391 0.40 23.45 38.41
N ASP A 392 1.14 22.81 39.31
CA ASP A 392 2.39 22.09 39.01
C ASP A 392 2.18 20.69 38.42
N GLY A 393 1.00 20.42 37.84
CA GLY A 393 0.61 19.13 37.29
C GLY A 393 0.30 18.04 38.33
N SER A 394 0.39 18.32 39.64
CA SER A 394 0.24 17.30 40.68
C SER A 394 -1.20 17.06 41.17
N ALA A 395 -2.11 18.01 40.91
CA ALA A 395 -3.54 18.07 41.26
C ALA A 395 -4.54 17.80 40.10
N PRO A 396 -5.46 16.82 40.12
CA PRO A 396 -6.70 16.90 39.33
C PRO A 396 -7.49 18.15 39.71
N LEU A 397 -8.09 18.84 38.73
CA LEU A 397 -8.98 19.99 38.98
C LEU A 397 -10.45 19.54 38.99
N ALA A 398 -11.29 20.28 39.70
CA ALA A 398 -12.73 20.02 39.76
C ALA A 398 -13.47 20.55 38.52
N ASP A 399 -14.63 19.98 38.26
CA ASP A 399 -15.66 20.44 37.31
C ASP A 399 -16.11 21.90 37.54
N HIS A 400 -15.85 22.48 38.70
CA HIS A 400 -16.17 23.88 39.06
C HIS A 400 -14.98 24.88 39.03
N GLU A 401 -13.80 24.52 38.52
CA GLU A 401 -12.63 25.43 38.38
C GLU A 401 -12.68 26.33 37.11
N PRO A 402 -11.98 27.48 37.06
CA PRO A 402 -11.93 28.34 35.87
C PRO A 402 -11.02 27.78 34.77
N VAL A 403 -11.34 28.07 33.50
CA VAL A 403 -10.55 27.61 32.34
C VAL A 403 -10.22 28.76 31.39
N ALA A 404 -8.95 28.91 31.01
CA ALA A 404 -8.42 30.11 30.36
C ALA A 404 -7.59 29.78 29.11
N HIS A 405 -8.21 29.94 27.94
CA HIS A 405 -7.67 29.57 26.63
C HIS A 405 -6.93 30.73 25.96
N THR A 406 -5.99 30.37 25.08
CA THR A 406 -5.44 31.23 24.03
C THR A 406 -5.71 30.56 22.68
N LEU A 407 -5.81 31.33 21.60
CA LEU A 407 -5.99 30.85 20.23
C LEU A 407 -5.20 31.75 19.26
N LYS A 408 -4.78 31.21 18.12
CA LYS A 408 -4.05 31.90 17.05
C LYS A 408 -4.48 31.28 15.73
N TRP A 409 -4.73 32.08 14.69
CA TRP A 409 -4.96 31.55 13.34
C TRP A 409 -3.61 31.43 12.62
N ILE A 410 -3.37 30.33 11.92
CA ILE A 410 -2.24 30.18 11.01
C ILE A 410 -2.73 29.49 9.73
N GLY A 411 -2.31 29.99 8.56
CA GLY A 411 -2.85 29.59 7.26
C GLY A 411 -3.29 30.81 6.41
N PRO A 412 -4.10 30.57 5.36
CA PRO A 412 -4.54 31.60 4.41
C PRO A 412 -5.44 32.66 5.07
N ALA A 413 -5.56 33.81 4.41
CA ALA A 413 -6.58 34.79 4.75
C ALA A 413 -7.94 34.38 4.15
N LEU A 414 -9.03 34.68 4.89
CA LEU A 414 -10.41 34.53 4.43
C LEU A 414 -10.96 35.92 4.06
N GLU A 415 -11.40 36.09 2.83
CA GLU A 415 -11.99 37.35 2.33
C GLU A 415 -13.43 37.13 1.85
N THR A 416 -14.35 37.96 2.34
CA THR A 416 -15.73 38.03 1.82
C THR A 416 -15.82 39.07 0.71
N TYR A 417 -16.35 38.67 -0.45
CA TYR A 417 -16.49 39.52 -1.64
C TYR A 417 -17.89 39.38 -2.27
N THR A 418 -18.23 40.29 -3.19
CA THR A 418 -19.54 40.31 -3.84
C THR A 418 -19.40 40.11 -5.35
N GLU A 419 -20.03 39.07 -5.89
CA GLU A 419 -20.13 38.83 -7.34
C GLU A 419 -21.53 39.25 -7.85
N THR A 420 -21.62 39.77 -9.08
CA THR A 420 -22.91 40.05 -9.72
C THR A 420 -23.36 38.88 -10.59
N VAL A 421 -24.17 37.97 -10.04
CA VAL A 421 -24.72 36.80 -10.73
C VAL A 421 -26.15 37.12 -11.18
N ASP A 422 -26.45 36.98 -12.47
CA ASP A 422 -27.79 37.25 -13.07
C ASP A 422 -28.41 38.63 -12.73
N ASN A 423 -27.57 39.64 -12.47
CA ASN A 423 -27.93 40.99 -11.99
C ASN A 423 -28.40 41.07 -10.51
N ALA A 424 -28.10 40.05 -9.70
CA ALA A 424 -28.15 40.10 -8.25
C ALA A 424 -26.73 40.16 -7.68
N GLU A 425 -26.53 40.92 -6.61
CA GLU A 425 -25.31 40.86 -5.79
C GLU A 425 -25.38 39.61 -4.91
N VAL A 426 -24.40 38.72 -5.04
CA VAL A 426 -24.24 37.48 -4.29
C VAL A 426 -22.94 37.58 -3.50
N GLU A 427 -23.04 37.38 -2.19
CA GLU A 427 -21.88 37.34 -1.29
C GLU A 427 -21.20 35.96 -1.37
N LYS A 428 -19.87 35.95 -1.39
CA LYS A 428 -19.01 34.77 -1.50
C LYS A 428 -17.80 34.92 -0.59
N THR A 429 -17.19 33.80 -0.23
CA THR A 429 -15.92 33.75 0.52
C THR A 429 -14.81 33.18 -0.37
N ARG A 430 -13.60 33.72 -0.25
CA ARG A 430 -12.40 33.16 -0.88
C ARG A 430 -11.26 32.91 0.11
N LEU A 431 -10.48 31.87 -0.18
CA LEU A 431 -9.16 31.67 0.43
C LEU A 431 -8.13 32.50 -0.33
N VAL A 432 -7.26 33.20 0.38
CA VAL A 432 -6.13 33.95 -0.20
C VAL A 432 -4.82 33.44 0.41
N TRP A 433 -3.99 32.81 -0.42
CA TRP A 433 -2.62 32.44 -0.09
C TRP A 433 -1.65 33.40 -0.77
N GLY A 434 -1.06 34.31 0.00
CA GLY A 434 -0.26 35.45 -0.43
C GLY A 434 0.30 36.21 0.77
N SER A 435 0.80 37.44 0.58
CA SER A 435 1.47 38.19 1.66
C SER A 435 0.60 38.58 2.86
N ASP A 436 -0.73 38.56 2.72
CA ASP A 436 -1.70 38.74 3.81
C ASP A 436 -2.01 37.44 4.60
N ALA A 437 -1.51 36.28 4.15
CA ALA A 437 -1.65 35.02 4.87
C ALA A 437 -0.70 34.93 6.08
N THR A 438 -1.14 34.25 7.13
CA THR A 438 -0.33 34.12 8.36
C THR A 438 0.80 33.12 8.13
N VAL A 439 2.00 33.40 8.66
CA VAL A 439 3.29 32.68 8.47
C VAL A 439 3.77 32.48 7.02
N PHE A 440 3.20 33.15 6.02
CA PHE A 440 3.50 32.98 4.58
C PHE A 440 5.00 32.83 4.23
N GLU A 441 5.86 33.75 4.68
CA GLU A 441 7.32 33.69 4.44
C GLU A 441 8.06 32.67 5.32
N GLU A 442 7.49 32.26 6.46
CA GLU A 442 8.09 31.29 7.39
C GLU A 442 7.83 29.83 6.93
N LYS A 443 6.73 29.59 6.21
CA LYS A 443 6.37 28.31 5.54
C LYS A 443 6.90 28.18 4.10
N ASN A 444 7.99 28.88 3.75
CA ASN A 444 8.55 28.93 2.39
C ASN A 444 7.54 29.36 1.28
N LYS A 445 6.41 29.99 1.65
CA LYS A 445 5.26 30.29 0.77
C LYS A 445 4.48 29.05 0.28
N GLU A 446 4.63 27.90 0.94
CA GLU A 446 3.88 26.67 0.64
C GLU A 446 2.74 26.46 1.64
N PHE A 447 1.57 26.03 1.15
CA PHE A 447 0.39 25.72 1.98
C PHE A 447 -0.29 24.45 1.47
N TYR A 448 -0.44 23.45 2.33
CA TYR A 448 -1.06 22.17 1.98
C TYR A 448 -2.56 22.19 2.25
N LEU A 449 -3.33 21.63 1.33
CA LEU A 449 -4.76 21.79 1.25
C LEU A 449 -5.38 20.40 1.01
N THR A 450 -5.67 19.67 2.10
CA THR A 450 -6.27 18.32 2.13
C THR A 450 -7.74 18.39 2.55
N ARG A 451 -8.64 17.46 2.17
CA ARG A 451 -9.98 17.39 2.81
C ARG A 451 -10.06 16.43 3.98
N ASN A 452 -9.08 15.53 4.11
CA ASN A 452 -8.95 14.67 5.27
C ASN A 452 -8.47 15.55 6.41
N ASN A 453 -9.37 15.94 7.29
CA ASN A 453 -9.04 16.98 8.26
C ASN A 453 -8.09 16.48 9.35
N MET A 454 -8.03 15.17 9.61
CA MET A 454 -7.27 14.44 10.73
C MET A 454 -8.09 14.27 13.63
N ARG A 455 -9.35 14.29 14.20
CA ARG A 455 -10.13 13.27 14.96
C ARG A 455 -9.43 12.32 15.93
N THR A 456 -8.33 12.78 16.51
CA THR A 456 -7.72 12.20 17.71
C THR A 456 -8.59 12.42 18.96
N ASP A 457 -9.79 13.01 18.80
CA ASP A 457 -10.88 13.06 19.77
C ASP A 457 -11.96 11.99 19.56
N VAL A 458 -11.94 11.19 18.47
CA VAL A 458 -12.96 10.16 18.16
C VAL A 458 -12.40 8.75 18.32
N TYR A 459 -12.89 8.02 19.34
CA TYR A 459 -12.66 6.58 19.48
C TYR A 459 -13.61 5.77 18.59
N LEU A 460 -13.18 4.61 18.09
CA LEU A 460 -14.04 3.74 17.26
C LEU A 460 -15.33 3.30 17.98
N GLY A 461 -15.29 3.16 19.31
CA GLY A 461 -16.47 2.88 20.15
C GLY A 461 -17.44 4.06 20.34
N GLN A 462 -17.05 5.28 19.95
CA GLN A 462 -17.87 6.51 20.02
C GLN A 462 -18.58 6.84 18.69
N ILE A 463 -18.30 6.12 17.61
CA ILE A 463 -18.83 6.40 16.27
C ILE A 463 -20.29 5.94 16.15
N SER A 464 -21.21 6.89 15.98
CA SER A 464 -22.65 6.67 16.04
C SER A 464 -23.44 7.36 14.93
N ASP A 465 -24.70 6.97 14.75
CA ASP A 465 -25.65 7.69 13.91
C ASP A 465 -26.10 9.03 14.56
N GLU A 466 -26.94 9.78 13.83
CA GLU A 466 -27.56 11.02 14.30
C GLU A 466 -28.41 10.87 15.58
N ASN A 467 -28.66 9.66 16.08
CA ASN A 467 -29.46 9.37 17.27
C ASN A 467 -28.61 8.78 18.41
N GLY A 468 -27.30 8.61 18.23
CA GLY A 468 -26.39 8.03 19.22
C GLY A 468 -26.30 6.50 19.18
N ASN A 469 -26.88 5.83 18.18
CA ASN A 469 -26.75 4.39 18.00
C ASN A 469 -25.37 4.07 17.39
N PRO A 470 -24.54 3.19 17.99
CA PRO A 470 -23.24 2.83 17.42
C PRO A 470 -23.38 2.19 16.03
N ILE A 471 -22.64 2.70 15.03
CA ILE A 471 -22.67 2.15 13.66
C ILE A 471 -21.58 1.10 13.41
N LEU A 472 -20.54 1.06 14.26
CA LEU A 472 -19.48 0.04 14.21
C LEU A 472 -19.76 -1.10 15.21
N THR A 473 -20.79 -1.91 14.90
CA THR A 473 -21.29 -2.96 15.81
C THR A 473 -20.28 -4.08 16.10
N ASP A 474 -19.52 -4.46 15.08
CA ASP A 474 -18.78 -5.74 15.02
C ASP A 474 -17.34 -5.65 15.59
N LEU A 475 -17.05 -4.58 16.36
CA LEU A 475 -15.72 -4.34 16.93
C LEU A 475 -15.51 -5.06 18.27
N THR A 476 -14.29 -5.57 18.45
CA THR A 476 -13.81 -6.12 19.74
C THR A 476 -13.63 -5.01 20.79
N LEU A 477 -13.44 -5.43 22.05
CA LEU A 477 -13.27 -4.53 23.19
C LEU A 477 -12.04 -3.61 23.06
N GLU A 478 -10.97 -4.11 22.43
CA GLU A 478 -9.74 -3.32 22.22
C GLU A 478 -9.83 -2.42 20.99
N GLU A 479 -10.45 -2.86 19.88
CA GLU A 479 -10.74 -1.99 18.74
C GLU A 479 -11.62 -0.80 19.14
N LYS A 480 -12.61 -0.99 20.02
CA LYS A 480 -13.46 0.12 20.50
C LYS A 480 -12.68 1.22 21.25
N LYS A 481 -11.45 0.93 21.72
CA LYS A 481 -10.55 1.86 22.42
C LYS A 481 -9.51 2.52 21.51
N THR A 482 -9.39 2.12 20.24
CA THR A 482 -8.50 2.83 19.31
C THR A 482 -9.19 4.07 18.75
N LEU A 483 -8.40 5.09 18.40
CA LEU A 483 -8.89 6.27 17.69
C LEU A 483 -9.25 5.92 16.24
N LEU A 484 -10.08 6.76 15.61
CA LEU A 484 -10.38 6.70 14.19
C LEU A 484 -9.16 7.16 13.38
N ASP A 485 -8.43 6.20 12.81
CA ASP A 485 -7.44 6.47 11.76
C ASP A 485 -8.16 6.83 10.47
N CYS A 486 -8.02 8.08 10.04
CA CYS A 486 -8.70 8.60 8.85
C CYS A 486 -7.87 8.45 7.57
N THR A 487 -6.68 7.86 7.61
CA THR A 487 -6.01 7.29 6.43
C THR A 487 -6.31 5.80 6.26
N SER A 488 -7.07 5.20 7.19
CA SER A 488 -7.35 3.77 7.21
C SER A 488 -8.15 3.31 5.98
N THR A 489 -7.69 2.24 5.35
CA THR A 489 -8.36 1.58 4.22
C THR A 489 -9.32 0.46 4.64
N ASP A 490 -9.59 0.29 5.94
CA ASP A 490 -10.54 -0.71 6.43
C ASP A 490 -11.97 -0.38 5.94
N PRO A 491 -12.65 -1.28 5.20
CA PRO A 491 -14.00 -1.04 4.68
C PRO A 491 -15.05 -0.81 5.77
N ARG A 492 -14.78 -1.22 7.03
CA ARG A 492 -15.65 -0.93 8.19
C ARG A 492 -15.68 0.55 8.53
N PHE A 493 -14.59 1.29 8.30
CA PHE A 493 -14.43 2.66 8.79
C PHE A 493 -14.76 3.72 7.74
N GLN A 494 -14.82 3.39 6.45
CA GLN A 494 -14.95 4.38 5.36
C GLN A 494 -16.13 5.36 5.53
N GLN A 495 -17.30 4.87 5.95
CA GLN A 495 -18.45 5.76 6.21
C GLN A 495 -18.20 6.69 7.40
N ALA A 496 -17.51 6.23 8.44
CA ALA A 496 -17.14 7.06 9.58
C ALA A 496 -16.03 8.07 9.22
N ILE A 497 -15.10 7.70 8.35
CA ILE A 497 -14.09 8.63 7.81
C ILE A 497 -14.80 9.75 7.05
N VAL A 498 -15.80 9.43 6.21
CA VAL A 498 -16.64 10.45 5.54
C VAL A 498 -17.47 11.28 6.54
N ASP A 499 -18.09 10.65 7.55
CA ASP A 499 -18.99 11.34 8.50
C ASP A 499 -18.28 12.17 9.59
N TYR A 500 -16.99 11.92 9.85
CA TYR A 500 -16.24 12.55 10.96
C TYR A 500 -14.88 13.17 10.55
N CYS A 501 -14.25 12.73 9.45
CA CYS A 501 -12.89 13.14 9.06
C CYS A 501 -12.78 13.85 7.69
N ILE A 502 -13.89 14.11 6.99
CA ILE A 502 -13.86 14.72 5.65
C ILE A 502 -14.65 16.03 5.65
N ASP A 503 -14.06 17.05 5.03
CA ASP A 503 -14.73 18.30 4.70
C ASP A 503 -15.34 18.27 3.28
N ASP A 504 -16.41 19.04 3.05
CA ASP A 504 -17.01 19.30 1.75
C ASP A 504 -16.55 20.63 1.10
N HIS A 505 -15.94 21.53 1.88
CA HIS A 505 -15.49 22.87 1.46
C HIS A 505 -16.53 23.71 0.70
N SER A 506 -17.80 23.52 1.01
CA SER A 506 -18.93 24.21 0.37
C SER A 506 -18.89 25.73 0.55
N PHE A 507 -18.20 26.23 1.58
CA PHE A 507 -17.99 27.65 1.83
C PHE A 507 -16.98 28.33 0.87
N ILE A 508 -16.08 27.56 0.23
CA ILE A 508 -15.09 28.13 -0.69
C ILE A 508 -15.80 28.49 -2.01
N GLY A 509 -15.93 29.78 -2.29
CA GLY A 509 -16.38 30.30 -3.59
C GLY A 509 -15.26 30.50 -4.60
N GLU A 510 -14.02 30.67 -4.11
CA GLU A 510 -12.82 30.96 -4.89
C GLU A 510 -11.55 30.65 -4.06
N THR A 511 -10.48 30.21 -4.70
CA THR A 511 -9.13 30.12 -4.12
C THR A 511 -8.18 30.99 -4.93
N LEU A 512 -7.55 31.97 -4.30
CA LEU A 512 -6.60 32.91 -4.90
C LEU A 512 -5.17 32.61 -4.39
N ILE A 513 -4.23 32.38 -5.30
CA ILE A 513 -2.82 32.12 -5.01
C ILE A 513 -1.97 33.24 -5.61
N THR A 514 -1.15 33.92 -4.80
CA THR A 514 -0.37 35.11 -5.21
C THR A 514 0.95 35.27 -4.44
N ASP A 515 1.69 36.36 -4.67
CA ASP A 515 2.96 36.74 -4.02
C ASP A 515 4.09 35.66 -4.03
N GLY A 516 4.06 34.78 -5.03
CA GLY A 516 4.96 33.63 -5.16
C GLY A 516 4.55 32.42 -4.31
N GLY A 517 3.30 32.38 -3.84
CA GLY A 517 2.74 31.28 -3.07
C GLY A 517 2.47 30.03 -3.91
N THR A 518 2.59 28.88 -3.27
CA THR A 518 2.18 27.57 -3.80
C THR A 518 1.14 26.95 -2.87
N VAL A 519 0.01 26.50 -3.42
CA VAL A 519 -0.95 25.66 -2.71
C VAL A 519 -0.83 24.23 -3.21
N ILE A 520 -0.76 23.26 -2.30
CA ILE A 520 -0.54 21.84 -2.59
C ILE A 520 -1.83 21.06 -2.32
N VAL A 521 -2.27 20.19 -3.24
CA VAL A 521 -3.49 19.37 -3.11
C VAL A 521 -3.24 17.92 -3.55
N ASP A 522 -3.90 16.95 -2.90
CA ASP A 522 -4.00 15.56 -3.39
C ASP A 522 -5.29 15.31 -4.21
N GLU A 523 -6.28 16.21 -4.15
CA GLU A 523 -7.58 16.05 -4.79
C GLU A 523 -8.27 17.39 -5.14
N ASP A 524 -9.04 17.41 -6.23
CA ASP A 524 -9.72 18.61 -6.73
C ASP A 524 -10.64 19.24 -5.67
N ALA A 525 -11.41 18.41 -4.98
CA ALA A 525 -12.41 18.85 -4.01
C ALA A 525 -11.80 19.61 -2.81
N ALA A 526 -10.49 19.52 -2.58
CA ALA A 526 -9.81 20.31 -1.55
C ALA A 526 -9.84 21.83 -1.83
N LEU A 527 -10.03 22.25 -3.08
CA LEU A 527 -10.19 23.64 -3.52
C LEU A 527 -11.65 24.14 -3.44
N GLY A 528 -12.54 23.39 -2.77
CA GLY A 528 -13.98 23.66 -2.75
C GLY A 528 -14.76 22.82 -3.76
N THR A 529 -16.07 23.03 -3.82
CA THR A 529 -16.92 22.42 -4.85
C THR A 529 -16.45 22.77 -6.27
N SER A 530 -16.88 22.03 -7.29
CA SER A 530 -16.58 22.37 -8.70
C SER A 530 -17.21 23.69 -9.17
N ALA A 531 -18.03 24.36 -8.36
CA ALA A 531 -18.48 25.72 -8.62
C ALA A 531 -17.41 26.79 -8.27
N ALA A 532 -16.44 26.46 -7.40
CA ALA A 532 -15.44 27.40 -6.89
C ALA A 532 -14.28 27.61 -7.89
N SER A 533 -13.91 28.86 -8.16
CA SER A 533 -12.83 29.18 -9.10
C SER A 533 -11.44 29.08 -8.46
N LEU A 534 -10.43 28.80 -9.29
CA LEU A 534 -9.01 28.92 -8.95
C LEU A 534 -8.44 30.14 -9.67
N HIS A 535 -7.92 31.10 -8.93
CA HIS A 535 -7.26 32.30 -9.46
C HIS A 535 -5.78 32.26 -9.11
N LEU A 536 -4.93 32.49 -10.10
CA LEU A 536 -3.47 32.51 -9.96
C LEU A 536 -2.95 33.88 -10.40
N ASP A 537 -2.30 34.61 -9.49
CA ASP A 537 -1.70 35.93 -9.74
C ASP A 537 -0.25 35.97 -9.25
N ASN A 538 0.68 35.43 -10.05
CA ASN A 538 2.03 35.06 -9.62
C ASN A 538 1.98 34.05 -8.44
N GLY A 539 1.21 32.98 -8.62
CA GLY A 539 1.09 31.86 -7.67
C GLY A 539 0.90 30.51 -8.38
N THR A 540 1.09 29.41 -7.65
CA THR A 540 1.14 28.04 -8.20
C THR A 540 0.14 27.12 -7.51
N LEU A 541 -0.60 26.32 -8.29
CA LEU A 541 -1.21 25.08 -7.76
C LEU A 541 -0.25 23.91 -8.01
N ARG A 542 0.11 23.18 -6.96
CA ARG A 542 0.84 21.91 -7.03
C ARG A 542 -0.10 20.76 -6.70
N ILE A 543 -0.12 19.75 -7.57
CA ILE A 543 -0.86 18.52 -7.37
C ILE A 543 0.13 17.46 -6.93
N ALA A 544 -0.06 16.97 -5.70
CA ALA A 544 0.71 15.91 -5.07
C ALA A 544 0.05 14.54 -5.33
N GLY A 545 0.82 13.47 -5.10
CA GLY A 545 0.35 12.10 -5.28
C GLY A 545 -0.06 11.77 -6.71
N THR A 546 -0.93 10.77 -6.85
CA THR A 546 -1.34 10.16 -8.14
C THR A 546 -2.86 10.05 -8.32
N ASP A 547 -3.66 10.40 -7.31
CA ASP A 547 -5.09 10.07 -7.29
C ASP A 547 -5.97 11.12 -8.01
N MET A 548 -5.50 12.37 -8.09
CA MET A 548 -6.18 13.47 -8.79
C MET A 548 -5.96 13.44 -10.31
N ALA A 549 -6.74 12.64 -11.03
CA ALA A 549 -6.68 12.61 -12.51
C ALA A 549 -7.39 13.80 -13.21
N LEU A 550 -8.13 14.66 -12.48
CA LEU A 550 -8.99 15.70 -13.05
C LEU A 550 -9.11 16.93 -12.15
N LEU A 551 -9.06 18.12 -12.76
CA LEU A 551 -9.41 19.43 -12.19
C LEU A 551 -10.65 19.98 -12.94
N ASP A 552 -11.84 19.88 -12.34
CA ASP A 552 -13.13 20.26 -12.98
C ASP A 552 -13.68 21.61 -12.50
N ARG A 553 -12.78 22.57 -12.27
CA ARG A 553 -13.12 23.97 -11.91
C ARG A 553 -12.73 25.00 -12.97
N ALA A 554 -13.26 26.21 -12.83
CA ALA A 554 -12.81 27.34 -13.63
C ALA A 554 -11.44 27.81 -13.13
N VAL A 555 -10.47 28.00 -14.04
CA VAL A 555 -9.14 28.51 -13.72
C VAL A 555 -8.95 29.87 -14.39
N VAL A 556 -8.44 30.84 -13.64
CA VAL A 556 -8.21 32.22 -14.08
C VAL A 556 -6.75 32.60 -13.83
N LEU A 557 -6.08 33.04 -14.89
CA LEU A 557 -4.71 33.55 -14.85
C LEU A 557 -4.77 35.07 -14.82
N GLU A 558 -4.59 35.65 -13.64
CA GLU A 558 -4.56 37.10 -13.43
C GLU A 558 -3.26 37.71 -13.99
N ALA A 559 -3.04 39.02 -13.82
CA ALA A 559 -2.01 39.75 -14.56
C ALA A 559 -0.56 39.24 -14.35
N GLY A 560 -0.26 38.63 -13.20
CA GLY A 560 1.00 37.99 -12.87
C GLY A 560 1.19 36.57 -13.45
N GLY A 561 0.12 35.94 -13.95
CA GLY A 561 0.15 34.54 -14.44
C GLY A 561 0.09 33.50 -13.33
N GLY A 562 0.22 32.23 -13.69
CA GLY A 562 0.08 31.12 -12.75
C GLY A 562 0.88 29.87 -13.10
N GLY A 563 1.34 29.18 -12.06
CA GLY A 563 1.95 27.85 -12.15
C GLY A 563 0.92 26.73 -11.97
N ILE A 564 1.05 25.66 -12.74
CA ILE A 564 0.40 24.37 -12.49
C ILE A 564 1.49 23.30 -12.50
N ASP A 565 1.73 22.74 -11.32
CA ASP A 565 2.79 21.78 -11.01
C ASP A 565 2.17 20.39 -10.81
N ILE A 566 2.58 19.42 -11.62
CA ILE A 566 2.16 18.02 -11.51
C ILE A 566 3.37 17.23 -11.02
N ALA A 567 3.43 16.96 -9.71
CA ALA A 567 4.67 16.63 -9.03
C ALA A 567 5.33 15.33 -9.52
N GLU A 568 4.55 14.25 -9.59
CA GLU A 568 5.04 12.89 -9.87
C GLU A 568 5.01 12.57 -11.37
N ALA A 569 6.09 12.00 -11.91
CA ALA A 569 6.23 11.67 -13.34
C ALA A 569 5.11 10.75 -13.88
N ASP A 570 4.66 9.78 -13.07
CA ASP A 570 3.60 8.83 -13.45
C ASP A 570 2.18 9.41 -13.31
N ASN A 571 2.00 10.65 -12.80
CA ASN A 571 0.69 11.29 -12.68
C ASN A 571 0.32 12.06 -13.97
N ALA A 572 -0.96 12.00 -14.34
CA ALA A 572 -1.52 12.71 -15.49
C ALA A 572 -2.87 13.37 -15.13
N VAL A 573 -2.88 14.70 -15.04
CA VAL A 573 -4.06 15.48 -14.62
C VAL A 573 -4.66 16.23 -15.80
N ALA A 574 -5.95 16.05 -16.04
CA ALA A 574 -6.69 16.82 -17.05
C ALA A 574 -7.38 18.07 -16.45
N ILE A 575 -7.42 19.16 -17.21
CA ILE A 575 -8.30 20.31 -16.98
C ILE A 575 -9.38 20.26 -18.07
N ALA A 576 -10.60 19.90 -17.67
CA ALA A 576 -11.74 19.76 -18.58
C ALA A 576 -12.30 21.12 -19.04
N ARG A 577 -12.26 22.11 -18.15
CA ARG A 577 -12.84 23.44 -18.35
C ARG A 577 -11.82 24.41 -18.94
N ALA A 578 -12.30 25.51 -19.50
CA ALA A 578 -11.43 26.51 -20.12
C ALA A 578 -10.71 27.36 -19.07
N ILE A 579 -9.37 27.39 -19.15
CA ILE A 579 -8.54 28.40 -18.47
C ILE A 579 -8.75 29.76 -19.17
N SER A 580 -8.91 30.82 -18.39
CA SER A 580 -9.16 32.18 -18.87
C SER A 580 -8.25 33.21 -18.19
N GLY A 581 -8.41 34.50 -18.49
CA GLY A 581 -7.64 35.59 -17.87
C GLY A 581 -6.67 36.28 -18.84
N THR A 582 -5.64 36.94 -18.31
CA THR A 582 -4.64 37.68 -19.12
C THR A 582 -3.19 37.25 -18.87
N GLY A 583 -2.92 36.55 -17.77
CA GLY A 583 -1.59 36.08 -17.39
C GLY A 583 -1.06 34.93 -18.25
N ALA A 584 0.20 34.58 -17.97
CA ALA A 584 0.88 33.42 -18.53
C ALA A 584 0.53 32.14 -17.76
N LEU A 585 0.55 30.99 -18.46
CA LEU A 585 0.47 29.66 -17.85
C LEU A 585 1.88 29.04 -17.80
N THR A 586 2.30 28.53 -16.65
CA THR A 586 3.57 27.79 -16.50
C THR A 586 3.27 26.37 -16.04
N LYS A 587 3.65 25.37 -16.83
CA LYS A 587 3.62 23.94 -16.47
C LYS A 587 4.96 23.55 -15.84
N LEU A 588 4.88 22.99 -14.63
CA LEU A 588 5.97 22.56 -13.75
C LEU A 588 5.75 21.09 -13.33
N GLY A 589 6.75 20.46 -12.69
CA GLY A 589 6.69 19.08 -12.21
C GLY A 589 6.86 18.04 -13.33
N GLU A 590 7.33 16.83 -12.99
CA GLU A 590 7.67 15.81 -13.98
C GLU A 590 6.43 15.23 -14.71
N GLY A 591 5.25 15.26 -14.08
CA GLY A 591 4.03 14.64 -14.60
C GLY A 591 3.36 15.36 -15.78
N ALA A 592 2.22 14.84 -16.22
CA ALA A 592 1.49 15.32 -17.40
C ALA A 592 0.30 16.23 -17.06
N LEU A 593 0.13 17.33 -17.81
CA LEU A 593 -1.01 18.24 -17.74
C LEU A 593 -1.80 18.22 -19.06
N GLY A 594 -3.05 17.76 -19.01
CA GLY A 594 -3.94 17.70 -20.18
C GLY A 594 -4.89 18.90 -20.27
N LEU A 595 -4.77 19.72 -21.31
CA LEU A 595 -5.69 20.83 -21.59
C LEU A 595 -6.76 20.41 -22.60
N LEU A 596 -7.99 20.16 -22.13
CA LEU A 596 -9.12 19.71 -22.96
C LEU A 596 -10.03 20.87 -23.40
N GLY A 597 -10.07 21.95 -22.61
CA GLY A 597 -10.93 23.12 -22.85
C GLY A 597 -10.49 24.00 -24.04
N GLN A 598 -11.41 24.86 -24.49
CA GLN A 598 -11.09 25.99 -25.37
C GLN A 598 -10.59 27.16 -24.50
N ASN A 599 -9.31 27.15 -24.15
CA ASN A 599 -8.72 28.14 -23.25
C ASN A 599 -8.62 29.51 -23.95
N THR A 600 -8.83 30.58 -23.17
CA THR A 600 -8.97 31.95 -23.68
C THR A 600 -7.98 32.95 -23.06
N TYR A 601 -7.07 32.48 -22.19
CA TYR A 601 -5.99 33.32 -21.67
C TYR A 601 -5.06 33.81 -22.78
N THR A 602 -4.46 34.99 -22.58
CA THR A 602 -3.69 35.69 -23.62
C THR A 602 -2.18 35.78 -23.35
N GLY A 603 -1.71 35.45 -22.14
CA GLY A 603 -0.29 35.42 -21.84
C GLY A 603 0.44 34.26 -22.52
N GLU A 604 1.74 34.16 -22.27
CA GLU A 604 2.58 33.06 -22.79
C GLU A 604 2.22 31.73 -22.12
N THR A 605 2.46 30.62 -22.80
CA THR A 605 2.42 29.27 -22.22
C THR A 605 3.86 28.77 -22.12
N ARG A 606 4.32 28.43 -20.91
CA ARG A 606 5.67 27.94 -20.64
C ARG A 606 5.57 26.50 -20.17
N VAL A 607 6.21 25.57 -20.86
CA VAL A 607 6.34 24.18 -20.42
C VAL A 607 7.77 24.01 -19.95
N GLU A 608 7.98 24.14 -18.64
CA GLU A 608 9.33 24.14 -18.04
C GLU A 608 9.75 22.74 -17.59
N GLU A 609 8.78 21.84 -17.32
CA GLU A 609 9.04 20.48 -16.88
C GLU A 609 7.87 19.54 -17.25
N GLY A 610 8.18 18.26 -17.47
CA GLY A 610 7.18 17.22 -17.78
C GLY A 610 6.45 17.45 -19.10
N LEU A 611 5.20 16.96 -19.18
CA LEU A 611 4.41 16.94 -20.41
C LEU A 611 3.22 17.91 -20.36
N LEU A 612 3.01 18.69 -21.41
CA LEU A 612 1.76 19.41 -21.69
C LEU A 612 1.03 18.75 -22.87
N VAL A 613 -0.19 18.25 -22.65
CA VAL A 613 -1.02 17.65 -23.71
C VAL A 613 -2.16 18.60 -24.08
N VAL A 614 -2.08 19.24 -25.25
CA VAL A 614 -3.14 20.14 -25.74
C VAL A 614 -4.06 19.37 -26.68
N ASN A 615 -5.23 18.94 -26.19
CA ASN A 615 -6.31 18.37 -27.02
C ASN A 615 -7.44 19.38 -27.29
N GLY A 616 -7.56 20.42 -26.47
CA GLY A 616 -8.45 21.56 -26.69
C GLY A 616 -7.79 22.65 -27.54
N SER A 617 -7.76 23.88 -27.02
CA SER A 617 -7.08 25.00 -27.67
C SER A 617 -6.39 25.91 -26.67
N ILE A 618 -5.20 26.40 -27.03
CA ILE A 618 -4.49 27.53 -26.40
C ILE A 618 -4.11 28.58 -27.47
N ALA A 619 -4.86 28.65 -28.58
CA ALA A 619 -4.57 29.49 -29.75
C ALA A 619 -4.53 31.01 -29.47
N THR A 620 -5.04 31.46 -28.32
CA THR A 620 -4.98 32.85 -27.85
C THR A 620 -3.69 33.18 -27.10
N SER A 621 -2.89 32.19 -26.70
CA SER A 621 -1.60 32.43 -26.05
C SER A 621 -0.66 33.18 -26.99
N ALA A 622 0.00 34.23 -26.47
CA ALA A 622 0.92 35.05 -27.26
C ALA A 622 2.07 34.23 -27.88
N LEU A 623 2.60 33.30 -27.10
CA LEU A 623 3.65 32.34 -27.47
C LEU A 623 3.61 31.13 -26.52
N THR A 624 3.57 29.93 -27.07
CA THR A 624 3.89 28.69 -26.35
C THR A 624 5.39 28.40 -26.49
N THR A 625 6.10 28.18 -25.38
CA THR A 625 7.52 27.77 -25.36
C THR A 625 7.70 26.49 -24.56
N VAL A 626 8.36 25.50 -25.15
CA VAL A 626 8.79 24.26 -24.48
C VAL A 626 10.28 24.36 -24.17
N PHE A 627 10.68 24.10 -22.93
CA PHE A 627 12.05 24.21 -22.43
C PHE A 627 12.77 22.85 -22.33
N ASP A 628 14.03 22.88 -21.89
CA ASP A 628 14.91 21.71 -21.74
C ASP A 628 14.29 20.65 -20.83
N GLY A 629 14.21 19.39 -21.29
CA GLY A 629 13.58 18.29 -20.55
C GLY A 629 12.04 18.26 -20.55
N ALA A 630 11.38 19.23 -21.18
CA ALA A 630 9.92 19.31 -21.26
C ALA A 630 9.37 18.92 -22.65
N ALA A 631 8.10 18.51 -22.71
CA ALA A 631 7.43 18.05 -23.93
C ALA A 631 6.05 18.68 -24.17
N LEU A 632 5.68 18.85 -25.44
CA LEU A 632 4.34 19.25 -25.88
C LEU A 632 3.73 18.18 -26.79
N ALA A 633 2.50 17.74 -26.47
CA ALA A 633 1.75 16.74 -27.22
C ALA A 633 0.28 17.13 -27.43
N GLY A 634 -0.50 16.21 -28.02
CA GLY A 634 -1.95 16.33 -28.22
C GLY A 634 -2.39 16.65 -29.64
N THR A 635 -3.71 16.70 -29.83
CA THR A 635 -4.40 16.84 -31.12
C THR A 635 -5.07 18.20 -31.35
N GLY A 636 -4.85 19.15 -30.42
CA GLY A 636 -5.55 20.42 -30.35
C GLY A 636 -4.95 21.52 -31.22
N THR A 637 -5.12 22.77 -30.78
CA THR A 637 -4.55 23.96 -31.44
C THR A 637 -3.75 24.83 -30.47
N VAL A 638 -2.52 25.21 -30.86
CA VAL A 638 -1.66 26.16 -30.14
C VAL A 638 -1.52 27.48 -30.91
N GLY A 639 -1.00 28.52 -30.25
CA GLY A 639 -0.75 29.84 -30.85
C GLY A 639 0.50 29.88 -31.72
N ASN A 640 1.37 30.87 -31.50
CA ASN A 640 2.78 30.75 -31.94
C ASN A 640 3.49 29.71 -31.06
N LEU A 641 4.43 28.95 -31.61
CA LEU A 641 5.13 27.88 -30.89
C LEU A 641 6.65 27.99 -31.06
N ARG A 642 7.40 27.85 -29.96
CA ARG A 642 8.85 27.62 -29.95
C ARG A 642 9.19 26.38 -29.16
N ILE A 643 9.96 25.49 -29.77
CA ILE A 643 10.66 24.40 -29.07
C ILE A 643 12.09 24.88 -28.83
N ALA A 644 12.50 24.98 -27.57
CA ALA A 644 13.86 25.40 -27.21
C ALA A 644 14.86 24.23 -27.31
N SER A 645 16.15 24.52 -27.11
CA SER A 645 17.18 23.50 -26.96
C SER A 645 16.80 22.56 -25.82
N GLY A 646 16.82 21.25 -26.07
CA GLY A 646 16.45 20.21 -25.10
C GLY A 646 14.94 19.97 -24.94
N GLY A 647 14.09 20.83 -25.49
CA GLY A 647 12.64 20.63 -25.48
C GLY A 647 12.15 19.74 -26.62
N ALA A 648 11.03 19.07 -26.40
CA ALA A 648 10.43 18.13 -27.35
C ALA A 648 9.01 18.51 -27.79
N ILE A 649 8.62 18.03 -28.97
CA ILE A 649 7.23 18.00 -29.43
C ILE A 649 6.92 16.61 -30.01
N ALA A 650 5.81 16.02 -29.57
CA ALA A 650 5.31 14.71 -29.98
C ALA A 650 3.79 14.85 -30.23
N PRO A 651 3.36 15.14 -31.47
CA PRO A 651 1.94 15.35 -31.77
C PRO A 651 1.07 14.14 -31.39
N GLY A 652 -0.23 14.37 -31.17
CA GLY A 652 -1.15 13.28 -30.88
C GLY A 652 -1.03 12.70 -29.47
N GLN A 653 -1.49 11.46 -29.35
CA GLN A 653 -1.43 10.53 -28.21
C GLN A 653 -1.59 9.13 -28.83
N SER A 654 -0.55 8.66 -29.50
CA SER A 654 -0.67 7.97 -30.79
C SER A 654 -1.15 8.84 -31.95
N ILE A 655 -0.81 8.38 -33.17
CA ILE A 655 -0.82 9.12 -34.45
C ILE A 655 -1.94 10.14 -34.56
N GLY A 656 -1.56 11.42 -34.56
CA GLY A 656 -2.47 12.56 -34.53
C GLY A 656 -2.03 13.77 -35.34
N THR A 657 -2.63 14.92 -35.06
CA THR A 657 -2.27 16.19 -35.73
C THR A 657 -2.36 17.34 -34.74
N LEU A 658 -1.24 18.01 -34.49
CA LEU A 658 -1.20 19.24 -33.68
C LEU A 658 -1.23 20.46 -34.60
N ASN A 659 -2.14 21.40 -34.32
CA ASN A 659 -2.37 22.56 -35.16
C ASN A 659 -1.66 23.79 -34.57
N VAL A 660 -0.80 24.47 -35.34
CA VAL A 660 -0.11 25.70 -34.92
C VAL A 660 -0.75 26.88 -35.64
N ALA A 661 -1.57 27.65 -34.92
CA ALA A 661 -2.32 28.80 -35.44
C ALA A 661 -1.47 30.09 -35.54
N GLY A 662 -0.16 29.94 -35.76
CA GLY A 662 0.83 30.99 -35.80
C GLY A 662 2.11 30.50 -36.47
N ASN A 663 3.25 31.11 -36.12
CA ASN A 663 4.56 30.63 -36.56
C ASN A 663 5.09 29.52 -35.65
N LEU A 664 5.93 28.65 -36.19
CA LEU A 664 6.67 27.60 -35.47
C LEU A 664 8.17 27.89 -35.53
N SER A 665 8.89 27.72 -34.42
CA SER A 665 10.35 27.71 -34.40
C SER A 665 10.93 26.54 -33.61
N PHE A 666 11.92 25.88 -34.20
CA PHE A 666 12.76 24.87 -33.57
C PHE A 666 14.16 25.47 -33.33
N ALA A 667 14.62 25.45 -32.09
CA ALA A 667 15.98 25.86 -31.74
C ALA A 667 17.00 24.75 -32.06
N ALA A 668 18.27 25.10 -32.26
CA ALA A 668 19.32 24.09 -32.35
C ALA A 668 19.34 23.23 -31.07
N GLY A 669 19.25 21.90 -31.23
CA GLY A 669 19.14 20.95 -30.12
C GLY A 669 17.72 20.69 -29.59
N SER A 670 16.66 21.16 -30.25
CA SER A 670 15.28 20.70 -29.97
C SER A 670 14.97 19.34 -30.61
N PHE A 671 13.99 18.62 -30.07
CA PHE A 671 13.52 17.34 -30.60
C PHE A 671 12.12 17.46 -31.24
N TYR A 672 11.91 16.73 -32.34
CA TYR A 672 10.59 16.47 -32.91
C TYR A 672 10.38 14.95 -33.04
N GLU A 673 9.50 14.40 -32.21
CA GLU A 673 9.11 12.99 -32.22
C GLU A 673 7.90 12.78 -33.13
N VAL A 674 7.90 11.68 -33.88
CA VAL A 674 6.88 11.36 -34.89
C VAL A 674 6.54 9.88 -34.81
N GLU A 675 5.31 9.56 -34.38
CA GLU A 675 4.75 8.23 -34.57
C GLU A 675 4.35 8.00 -36.04
N VAL A 676 4.64 6.82 -36.58
CA VAL A 676 4.27 6.37 -37.93
C VAL A 676 3.72 4.94 -37.93
N ASN A 677 2.97 4.54 -38.95
CA ASN A 677 2.48 3.17 -39.12
C ASN A 677 2.63 2.61 -40.56
N ALA A 678 2.38 1.30 -40.71
CA ALA A 678 2.48 0.59 -41.98
C ALA A 678 1.46 1.07 -43.03
N GLU A 679 0.32 1.58 -42.58
CA GLU A 679 -0.79 2.11 -43.39
C GLU A 679 -0.45 3.45 -44.09
N GLY A 680 0.74 4.02 -43.82
CA GLY A 680 1.17 5.30 -44.39
C GLY A 680 0.66 6.52 -43.61
N GLN A 681 0.20 6.32 -42.38
CA GLN A 681 -0.18 7.40 -41.46
C GLN A 681 1.03 7.82 -40.63
N SER A 682 1.06 9.10 -40.25
CA SER A 682 2.05 9.68 -39.35
C SER A 682 1.44 10.77 -38.51
N ASP A 683 2.11 11.11 -37.42
CA ASP A 683 1.94 12.42 -36.80
C ASP A 683 2.14 13.55 -37.81
N LEU A 684 1.44 14.65 -37.56
CA LEU A 684 1.50 15.86 -38.37
C LEU A 684 1.51 17.11 -37.49
N ILE A 685 2.51 17.98 -37.69
CA ILE A 685 2.42 19.39 -37.27
C ILE A 685 1.86 20.21 -38.43
N ALA A 686 0.70 20.84 -38.23
CA ALA A 686 0.01 21.65 -39.22
C ALA A 686 0.11 23.15 -38.90
N VAL A 687 1.04 23.87 -39.54
CA VAL A 687 1.37 25.27 -39.25
C VAL A 687 0.70 26.23 -40.26
N THR A 688 -0.05 27.21 -39.76
CA THR A 688 -0.69 28.23 -40.62
C THR A 688 0.22 29.42 -40.95
N GLY A 689 1.17 29.73 -40.06
CA GLY A 689 2.28 30.65 -40.32
C GLY A 689 3.48 29.96 -40.96
N ALA A 690 4.65 30.58 -40.81
CA ALA A 690 5.94 30.06 -41.29
C ALA A 690 6.62 29.17 -40.24
N THR A 691 7.51 28.28 -40.69
CA THR A 691 8.32 27.41 -39.84
C THR A 691 9.80 27.75 -39.99
N THR A 692 10.50 27.98 -38.88
CA THR A 692 11.95 28.23 -38.85
C THR A 692 12.65 27.12 -38.06
N ILE A 693 13.67 26.50 -38.65
CA ILE A 693 14.43 25.41 -38.01
C ILE A 693 15.90 25.86 -37.89
N GLU A 694 16.32 26.16 -36.66
CA GLU A 694 17.68 26.59 -36.33
C GLU A 694 18.66 25.40 -36.18
N GLY A 695 18.13 24.17 -36.10
CA GLY A 695 18.81 22.89 -35.96
C GLY A 695 17.91 21.87 -35.25
N GLY A 696 18.51 20.88 -34.57
CA GLY A 696 17.78 19.85 -33.80
C GLY A 696 17.53 18.55 -34.55
N SER A 697 16.80 17.62 -33.92
CA SER A 697 16.69 16.23 -34.36
C SER A 697 15.24 15.77 -34.56
N VAL A 698 14.98 14.95 -35.58
CA VAL A 698 13.72 14.21 -35.73
C VAL A 698 13.87 12.76 -35.26
N ILE A 699 12.88 12.24 -34.52
CA ILE A 699 12.86 10.87 -34.00
C ILE A 699 11.63 10.15 -34.56
N GLY A 700 11.85 9.25 -35.53
CA GLY A 700 10.81 8.45 -36.17
C GLY A 700 10.48 7.18 -35.36
N ILE A 701 9.39 7.23 -34.60
CA ILE A 701 8.87 6.15 -33.78
C ILE A 701 7.93 5.29 -34.63
N ALA A 702 8.37 4.10 -35.01
CA ALA A 702 7.56 3.18 -35.82
C ALA A 702 6.65 2.30 -34.95
N ALA A 703 5.33 2.42 -35.10
CA ALA A 703 4.38 1.43 -34.59
C ALA A 703 4.52 0.12 -35.39
N GLY A 704 4.25 -1.04 -34.77
CA GLY A 704 4.43 -2.34 -35.44
C GLY A 704 3.44 -2.60 -36.60
N GLY A 705 3.93 -3.04 -37.76
CA GLY A 705 3.13 -3.41 -38.93
C GLY A 705 3.96 -3.82 -40.15
N ASP A 706 3.31 -4.15 -41.28
CA ASP A 706 3.96 -4.53 -42.56
C ASP A 706 4.32 -3.29 -43.41
N TYR A 707 5.41 -2.58 -43.09
CA TYR A 707 5.81 -1.41 -43.88
C TYR A 707 6.41 -1.85 -45.22
N LEU A 708 6.28 -0.99 -46.24
CA LEU A 708 7.02 -1.16 -47.48
C LEU A 708 8.52 -0.85 -47.22
N PRO A 709 9.47 -1.46 -47.97
CA PRO A 709 10.90 -1.17 -47.84
C PRO A 709 11.33 0.26 -48.22
N GLU A 710 10.37 1.11 -48.60
CA GLU A 710 10.44 2.55 -48.80
C GLU A 710 9.02 3.11 -48.57
N THR A 711 8.75 3.73 -47.42
CA THR A 711 7.48 4.43 -47.12
C THR A 711 7.76 5.87 -46.73
N ALA A 712 7.03 6.82 -47.32
CA ALA A 712 7.16 8.25 -47.08
C ALA A 712 5.93 8.82 -46.37
N TYR A 713 6.17 9.71 -45.40
CA TYR A 713 5.21 10.25 -44.44
C TYR A 713 5.32 11.77 -44.38
N THR A 714 4.22 12.52 -44.57
CA THR A 714 4.24 13.99 -44.41
C THR A 714 4.11 14.36 -42.94
N ILE A 715 5.24 14.67 -42.29
CA ILE A 715 5.31 14.94 -40.85
C ILE A 715 5.03 16.41 -40.51
N LEU A 716 5.35 17.34 -41.39
CA LEU A 716 5.13 18.76 -41.14
C LEU A 716 4.58 19.45 -42.36
N THR A 717 3.62 20.35 -42.17
CA THR A 717 3.13 21.28 -43.21
C THR A 717 3.15 22.70 -42.69
N SER A 718 3.51 23.67 -43.54
CA SER A 718 3.63 25.08 -43.17
C SER A 718 3.20 26.01 -44.30
N ALA A 719 2.06 26.67 -44.13
CA ALA A 719 1.45 27.50 -45.16
C ALA A 719 2.18 28.83 -45.41
N GLY A 720 2.93 29.34 -44.42
CA GLY A 720 3.86 30.46 -44.56
C GLY A 720 5.22 30.08 -45.17
N GLY A 721 5.50 28.79 -45.34
CA GLY A 721 6.75 28.25 -45.86
C GLY A 721 7.77 27.88 -44.77
N ILE A 722 8.78 27.09 -45.17
CA ILE A 722 9.81 26.54 -44.29
C ILE A 722 11.17 27.17 -44.58
N GLU A 723 11.88 27.61 -43.53
CA GLU A 723 13.27 28.09 -43.59
C GLU A 723 14.15 27.31 -42.60
N GLY A 724 15.30 26.82 -43.06
CA GLY A 724 16.19 25.95 -42.28
C GLY A 724 15.94 24.45 -42.49
N ALA A 725 16.59 23.62 -41.68
CA ALA A 725 16.47 22.16 -41.66
C ALA A 725 16.96 21.61 -40.32
N PHE A 726 16.49 20.41 -39.95
CA PHE A 726 17.01 19.64 -38.81
C PHE A 726 18.44 19.12 -39.13
N ASP A 727 19.26 18.96 -38.08
CA ASP A 727 20.64 18.50 -38.16
C ASP A 727 20.73 16.99 -38.49
N ASP A 728 19.84 16.19 -37.90
CA ASP A 728 19.74 14.75 -38.16
C ASP A 728 18.31 14.18 -38.03
N VAL A 729 18.19 12.89 -38.31
CA VAL A 729 16.99 12.07 -38.08
C VAL A 729 17.40 10.68 -37.61
N THR A 730 16.64 10.13 -36.66
CA THR A 730 16.86 8.80 -36.07
C THR A 730 15.56 7.99 -36.05
N SER A 731 15.64 6.69 -35.79
CA SER A 731 14.47 5.81 -35.63
C SER A 731 14.77 4.69 -34.64
N SER A 732 13.73 4.14 -34.03
CA SER A 732 13.81 2.99 -33.11
C SER A 732 14.10 1.65 -33.82
N LEU A 733 13.89 1.57 -35.14
CA LEU A 733 14.01 0.34 -35.92
C LEU A 733 15.48 -0.06 -36.16
N ALA A 734 15.78 -1.35 -36.04
CA ALA A 734 17.14 -1.86 -36.27
C ALA A 734 17.49 -1.99 -37.77
N PHE A 735 16.48 -2.12 -38.62
CA PHE A 735 16.61 -2.57 -40.00
C PHE A 735 16.19 -1.53 -41.05
N LEU A 736 15.59 -0.40 -40.66
CA LEU A 736 15.25 0.70 -41.55
C LEU A 736 16.08 1.94 -41.20
N ASP A 737 16.65 2.60 -42.22
CA ASP A 737 17.27 3.92 -42.08
C ASP A 737 16.21 5.00 -42.36
N PRO A 738 16.08 6.02 -41.49
CA PRO A 738 15.24 7.17 -41.74
C PRO A 738 15.96 8.26 -42.56
N THR A 739 15.21 8.97 -43.38
CA THR A 739 15.70 10.14 -44.14
C THR A 739 14.64 11.24 -44.17
N LEU A 740 15.06 12.51 -44.17
CA LEU A 740 14.17 13.66 -44.32
C LEU A 740 14.30 14.28 -45.72
N SER A 741 13.16 14.71 -46.27
CA SER A 741 13.11 15.54 -47.48
C SER A 741 12.26 16.78 -47.26
N TYR A 742 12.67 17.89 -47.87
CA TYR A 742 12.14 19.22 -47.58
C TYR A 742 11.51 19.83 -48.84
N GLY A 743 10.21 20.06 -48.79
CA GLY A 743 9.47 20.89 -49.74
C GLY A 743 9.48 22.36 -49.33
N ALA A 744 8.83 23.22 -50.13
CA ALA A 744 8.69 24.65 -49.79
C ALA A 744 7.73 24.90 -48.61
N THR A 745 6.81 23.96 -48.36
CA THR A 745 5.70 24.06 -47.40
C THR A 745 5.45 22.74 -46.66
N GLU A 746 6.34 21.76 -46.77
CA GLU A 746 6.19 20.45 -46.14
C GLU A 746 7.55 19.78 -45.85
N ILE A 747 7.57 18.86 -44.88
CA ILE A 747 8.68 17.93 -44.62
C ILE A 747 8.12 16.51 -44.70
N GLN A 748 8.83 15.62 -45.41
CA GLN A 748 8.52 14.20 -45.43
C GLN A 748 9.63 13.38 -44.79
N LEU A 749 9.26 12.45 -43.91
CA LEU A 749 10.09 11.37 -43.37
C LEU A 749 9.94 10.15 -44.28
N THR A 750 11.04 9.57 -44.74
CA THR A 750 11.06 8.30 -45.46
C THR A 750 11.84 7.26 -44.68
N LEU A 751 11.22 6.13 -44.38
CA LEU A 751 11.88 4.95 -43.81
C LEU A 751 12.20 3.95 -44.93
N ALA A 752 13.45 3.47 -45.01
CA ALA A 752 13.89 2.56 -46.07
C ALA A 752 14.79 1.42 -45.54
N ARG A 753 14.74 0.22 -46.14
CA ARG A 753 15.54 -0.95 -45.68
C ARG A 753 17.04 -0.69 -45.78
N ASN A 754 17.74 -0.82 -44.66
CA ASN A 754 19.19 -0.63 -44.55
C ASN A 754 20.00 -1.93 -44.76
N ASP A 755 21.33 -1.81 -44.76
CA ASP A 755 22.28 -2.92 -44.97
C ASP A 755 22.49 -3.82 -43.71
N THR A 756 21.79 -3.58 -42.60
CA THR A 756 21.96 -4.35 -41.36
C THR A 756 21.29 -5.72 -41.49
N ALA A 757 22.10 -6.78 -41.61
CA ALA A 757 21.62 -8.16 -41.59
C ALA A 757 21.03 -8.54 -40.21
N PHE A 758 20.00 -9.40 -40.21
CA PHE A 758 19.31 -9.87 -38.99
C PHE A 758 20.30 -10.49 -37.98
N ASP A 759 21.29 -11.23 -38.47
CA ASP A 759 22.30 -11.90 -37.65
C ASP A 759 23.30 -10.97 -36.95
N LYS A 760 23.26 -9.65 -37.23
CA LYS A 760 24.05 -8.63 -36.52
C LYS A 760 23.33 -8.07 -35.30
N VAL A 761 22.04 -8.35 -35.16
CA VAL A 761 21.20 -7.93 -34.02
C VAL A 761 21.12 -9.01 -32.93
N GLY A 762 21.26 -10.29 -33.31
CA GLY A 762 21.30 -11.44 -32.40
C GLY A 762 22.57 -11.51 -31.54
N TYR A 763 22.41 -11.80 -30.25
CA TYR A 763 23.51 -11.92 -29.29
C TYR A 763 24.00 -13.37 -29.11
N THR A 764 23.10 -14.35 -29.09
CA THR A 764 23.46 -15.77 -28.95
C THR A 764 23.73 -16.43 -30.31
N SER A 765 24.47 -17.54 -30.34
CA SER A 765 24.66 -18.31 -31.58
C SER A 765 23.34 -18.88 -32.11
N ASN A 766 22.44 -19.34 -31.22
CA ASN A 766 21.09 -19.77 -31.60
C ASN A 766 20.31 -18.64 -32.25
N GLN A 767 20.27 -17.45 -31.64
CA GLN A 767 19.62 -16.26 -32.21
C GLN A 767 20.20 -15.91 -33.58
N GLN A 768 21.53 -15.89 -33.73
CA GLN A 768 22.17 -15.54 -34.99
C GLN A 768 21.93 -16.59 -36.09
N SER A 769 21.86 -17.88 -35.74
CA SER A 769 21.52 -18.96 -36.68
C SER A 769 20.08 -18.85 -37.15
N ALA A 770 19.13 -18.72 -36.22
CA ALA A 770 17.71 -18.56 -36.53
C ALA A 770 17.44 -17.26 -37.31
N ALA A 771 18.15 -16.17 -37.00
CA ALA A 771 18.13 -14.92 -37.74
C ALA A 771 18.54 -15.09 -39.21
N ARG A 772 19.63 -15.84 -39.48
CA ARG A 772 20.06 -16.15 -40.87
C ARG A 772 19.02 -17.00 -41.61
N GLY A 773 18.44 -17.99 -40.93
CA GLY A 773 17.33 -18.79 -41.46
C GLY A 773 16.14 -17.91 -41.85
N ALA A 774 15.71 -17.01 -40.97
CA ALA A 774 14.57 -16.12 -41.23
C ALA A 774 14.86 -15.04 -42.30
N GLU A 775 16.08 -14.48 -42.34
CA GLU A 775 16.47 -13.49 -43.36
C GLU A 775 16.48 -14.08 -44.77
N SER A 776 16.90 -15.35 -44.91
CA SER A 776 16.96 -16.06 -46.19
C SER A 776 15.59 -16.20 -46.90
N LEU A 777 14.48 -16.10 -46.16
CA LEU A 777 13.13 -16.16 -46.68
C LEU A 777 12.78 -14.96 -47.58
N GLY A 778 13.43 -13.82 -47.34
CA GLY A 778 13.29 -12.59 -48.14
C GLY A 778 11.95 -11.87 -48.00
N TYR A 779 11.92 -10.64 -48.55
CA TYR A 779 10.76 -9.75 -48.51
C TYR A 779 9.52 -10.37 -49.17
N GLY A 780 8.37 -10.25 -48.49
CA GLY A 780 7.10 -10.86 -48.90
C GLY A 780 6.83 -12.24 -48.27
N ASN A 781 7.77 -12.79 -47.49
CA ASN A 781 7.47 -13.83 -46.52
C ASN A 781 6.97 -13.19 -45.21
N ALA A 782 5.90 -13.73 -44.63
CA ALA A 782 5.30 -13.20 -43.40
C ALA A 782 6.28 -13.14 -42.21
N LEU A 783 7.13 -14.16 -42.03
CA LEU A 783 8.11 -14.18 -40.93
C LEU A 783 9.25 -13.16 -41.16
N TYR A 784 9.70 -13.00 -42.40
CA TYR A 784 10.68 -11.95 -42.75
C TYR A 784 10.11 -10.56 -42.46
N ASN A 785 8.88 -10.28 -42.91
CA ASN A 785 8.23 -9.00 -42.72
C ASN A 785 8.02 -8.68 -41.23
N ALA A 786 7.57 -9.66 -40.43
CA ALA A 786 7.39 -9.51 -38.98
C ALA A 786 8.69 -9.15 -38.25
N ILE A 787 9.87 -9.54 -38.78
CA ILE A 787 11.18 -9.27 -38.19
C ILE A 787 11.80 -7.96 -38.70
N VAL A 788 11.71 -7.68 -40.01
CA VAL A 788 12.36 -6.50 -40.62
C VAL A 788 11.81 -5.17 -40.09
N MET A 789 10.67 -5.22 -39.39
CA MET A 789 9.96 -4.06 -38.85
C MET A 789 10.12 -3.87 -37.34
N GLN A 790 11.20 -4.39 -36.74
CA GLN A 790 11.42 -4.36 -35.29
C GLN A 790 12.62 -3.51 -34.87
N ASP A 791 12.56 -3.06 -33.62
CA ASP A 791 13.73 -2.60 -32.87
C ASP A 791 14.69 -3.77 -32.56
N ALA A 792 15.90 -3.44 -32.12
CA ALA A 792 16.96 -4.43 -31.89
C ALA A 792 16.65 -5.42 -30.74
N ALA A 793 15.91 -5.01 -29.71
CA ALA A 793 15.55 -5.87 -28.57
C ALA A 793 14.38 -6.80 -28.93
N THR A 794 13.33 -6.29 -29.57
CA THR A 794 12.21 -7.13 -30.03
C THR A 794 12.68 -8.17 -31.04
N ALA A 795 13.53 -7.80 -32.00
CA ALA A 795 14.13 -8.75 -32.94
C ALA A 795 14.88 -9.91 -32.23
N ARG A 796 15.65 -9.64 -31.17
CA ARG A 796 16.32 -10.67 -30.36
C ARG A 796 15.34 -11.63 -29.67
N SER A 797 14.22 -11.12 -29.17
CA SER A 797 13.15 -11.96 -28.61
C SER A 797 12.60 -12.91 -29.67
N ILE A 798 12.28 -12.38 -30.86
CA ILE A 798 11.80 -13.19 -31.99
C ILE A 798 12.80 -14.29 -32.36
N PHE A 799 14.08 -13.96 -32.55
CA PHE A 799 15.13 -14.93 -32.88
C PHE A 799 15.28 -16.06 -31.86
N THR A 800 14.91 -15.81 -30.60
CA THR A 800 14.93 -16.83 -29.54
C THR A 800 13.72 -17.76 -29.67
N GLN A 801 12.50 -17.21 -29.82
CA GLN A 801 11.27 -18.00 -29.96
C GLN A 801 11.25 -18.88 -31.22
N ILE A 802 11.83 -18.40 -32.33
CA ILE A 802 11.84 -19.13 -33.61
C ILE A 802 13.02 -20.12 -33.74
N GLY A 803 13.89 -20.25 -32.73
CA GLY A 803 15.12 -21.04 -32.80
C GLY A 803 14.94 -22.56 -32.84
N GLY A 804 13.93 -23.11 -32.16
CA GLY A 804 13.64 -24.56 -32.18
C GLY A 804 14.56 -25.45 -31.30
N GLU A 805 15.34 -24.86 -30.39
CA GLU A 805 16.34 -25.55 -29.54
C GLU A 805 15.77 -26.68 -28.64
N LEU A 806 14.45 -26.75 -28.46
CA LEU A 806 13.74 -27.87 -27.81
C LEU A 806 14.16 -29.24 -28.37
N HIS A 807 14.33 -29.35 -29.70
CA HIS A 807 14.66 -30.62 -30.34
C HIS A 807 16.05 -31.13 -29.94
N ALA A 808 17.06 -30.24 -29.96
CA ALA A 808 18.41 -30.53 -29.49
C ALA A 808 18.42 -30.86 -27.98
N SER A 809 17.78 -30.03 -27.17
CA SER A 809 17.66 -30.24 -25.72
C SER A 809 17.01 -31.59 -25.37
N THR A 810 15.98 -32.02 -26.12
CA THR A 810 15.32 -33.32 -25.93
C THR A 810 16.28 -34.49 -26.20
N ALA A 811 17.12 -34.41 -27.24
CA ALA A 811 18.13 -35.43 -27.52
C ALA A 811 19.13 -35.59 -26.35
N GLY A 812 19.58 -34.47 -25.77
CA GLY A 812 20.46 -34.48 -24.59
C GLY A 812 19.83 -35.18 -23.38
N VAL A 813 18.57 -34.91 -23.08
CA VAL A 813 17.81 -35.57 -21.99
C VAL A 813 17.69 -37.08 -22.25
N LEU A 814 17.36 -37.50 -23.48
CA LEU A 814 17.23 -38.93 -23.81
C LEU A 814 18.55 -39.70 -23.71
N VAL A 815 19.68 -39.06 -24.09
CA VAL A 815 21.03 -39.60 -23.88
C VAL A 815 21.36 -39.73 -22.39
N GLY A 816 21.00 -38.75 -21.55
CA GLY A 816 21.10 -38.85 -20.10
C GLY A 816 20.28 -40.01 -19.51
N ASN A 817 19.01 -40.10 -19.90
CA ASN A 817 18.05 -41.12 -19.47
C ASN A 817 18.48 -42.56 -19.81
N SER A 818 19.39 -42.76 -20.75
CA SER A 818 20.03 -44.05 -21.01
C SER A 818 20.63 -44.71 -19.75
N ARG A 819 20.94 -43.91 -18.72
CA ARG A 819 21.43 -44.38 -17.42
C ARG A 819 20.49 -45.35 -16.72
N PHE A 820 19.17 -45.10 -16.70
CA PHE A 820 18.23 -45.94 -15.93
C PHE A 820 18.24 -47.41 -16.37
N VAL A 821 18.38 -47.64 -17.68
CA VAL A 821 18.48 -48.97 -18.28
C VAL A 821 19.81 -49.66 -17.97
N ARG A 822 20.93 -48.92 -18.00
CA ARG A 822 22.26 -49.38 -17.62
C ARG A 822 22.35 -49.71 -16.13
N ASP A 823 21.84 -48.82 -15.29
CA ASP A 823 21.95 -48.91 -13.83
C ASP A 823 21.10 -50.08 -13.30
N ALA A 824 19.92 -50.33 -13.88
CA ALA A 824 19.12 -51.53 -13.62
C ALA A 824 19.85 -52.85 -13.98
N MET A 825 20.59 -52.89 -15.10
CA MET A 825 21.42 -54.06 -15.44
C MET A 825 22.58 -54.25 -14.46
N ASN A 826 23.27 -53.17 -14.06
CA ASN A 826 24.39 -53.24 -13.12
C ASN A 826 23.93 -53.65 -11.72
N ASP A 827 22.83 -53.08 -11.21
CA ASP A 827 22.22 -53.48 -9.94
C ASP A 827 21.81 -54.95 -9.92
N ARG A 828 21.20 -55.45 -11.00
CA ARG A 828 20.83 -56.87 -11.10
C ARG A 828 22.06 -57.78 -11.09
N LEU A 829 23.14 -57.39 -11.77
CA LEU A 829 24.39 -58.14 -11.77
C LEU A 829 25.10 -58.09 -10.41
N LEU A 830 25.13 -56.92 -9.74
CA LEU A 830 25.64 -56.73 -8.37
C LEU A 830 24.97 -57.70 -7.38
N ALA A 831 23.63 -57.68 -7.31
CA ALA A 831 22.84 -58.53 -6.42
C ALA A 831 23.12 -60.03 -6.61
N SER A 832 23.44 -60.44 -7.83
CA SER A 832 23.77 -61.83 -8.14
C SER A 832 25.25 -62.23 -7.95
N GLY A 833 26.14 -61.24 -7.78
CA GLY A 833 27.59 -61.41 -7.71
C GLY A 833 28.10 -61.92 -6.36
N GLY A 834 27.32 -62.76 -5.67
CA GLY A 834 27.71 -63.32 -4.37
C GLY A 834 27.87 -62.30 -3.23
N GLU A 835 27.26 -61.10 -3.33
CA GLU A 835 27.04 -60.29 -2.13
C GLU A 835 26.18 -61.10 -1.17
N THR A 836 26.75 -61.62 -0.08
CA THR A 836 25.97 -62.44 0.88
C THR A 836 24.84 -61.66 1.56
N LEU A 837 24.73 -60.35 1.34
CA LEU A 837 23.67 -59.47 1.84
C LEU A 837 22.57 -59.18 0.80
N LEU A 838 22.77 -59.53 -0.48
CA LEU A 838 21.75 -59.48 -1.54
C LEU A 838 21.41 -60.88 -2.11
N SER A 839 22.19 -61.91 -1.79
CA SER A 839 21.85 -63.29 -2.16
C SER A 839 20.49 -63.74 -1.63
N ASP A 840 20.03 -63.19 -0.50
CA ASP A 840 18.71 -63.48 0.09
C ASP A 840 17.54 -62.76 -0.61
N MET A 841 17.78 -61.89 -1.60
CA MET A 841 16.72 -61.34 -2.45
C MET A 841 15.99 -62.46 -3.21
N ALA A 842 14.69 -62.59 -2.99
CA ALA A 842 13.85 -63.61 -3.60
C ALA A 842 13.40 -63.25 -5.02
N VAL A 843 14.17 -63.66 -6.03
CA VAL A 843 13.76 -63.59 -7.44
C VAL A 843 12.91 -64.81 -7.83
N VAL A 844 12.02 -64.65 -8.81
CA VAL A 844 11.14 -65.75 -9.24
C VAL A 844 11.91 -66.69 -10.17
N GLY A 845 12.29 -67.85 -9.66
CA GLY A 845 12.93 -68.95 -10.39
C GLY A 845 11.93 -69.80 -11.17
N LEU A 846 12.27 -70.16 -12.40
CA LEU A 846 11.45 -70.98 -13.29
C LEU A 846 12.01 -72.41 -13.37
N ASP A 847 11.65 -73.27 -12.40
CA ASP A 847 11.83 -74.72 -12.53
C ASP A 847 10.74 -75.34 -13.41
N THR A 848 11.09 -76.46 -14.05
CA THR A 848 10.31 -77.38 -14.87
C THR A 848 9.00 -77.92 -14.28
N LYS A 849 8.60 -77.48 -13.07
CA LYS A 849 7.43 -77.96 -12.33
C LYS A 849 6.52 -76.85 -11.82
N ALA A 850 7.09 -75.72 -11.40
CA ALA A 850 6.36 -74.50 -11.01
C ALA A 850 7.34 -73.32 -10.92
N PRO A 851 6.89 -72.08 -11.17
CA PRO A 851 7.58 -70.88 -10.70
C PRO A 851 7.71 -70.93 -9.17
N ARG A 852 8.90 -70.65 -8.66
CA ARG A 852 9.22 -70.70 -7.23
C ARG A 852 10.30 -69.66 -6.90
N PRO A 853 10.28 -69.05 -5.71
CA PRO A 853 11.34 -68.12 -5.33
C PRO A 853 12.67 -68.81 -5.09
N VAL A 854 13.74 -68.08 -5.41
CA VAL A 854 15.14 -68.48 -5.25
C VAL A 854 16.00 -67.27 -4.92
N ALA A 855 17.18 -67.52 -4.36
CA ALA A 855 18.23 -66.53 -4.15
C ALA A 855 18.62 -65.81 -5.45
N ALA A 856 19.01 -64.53 -5.37
CA ALA A 856 19.38 -63.72 -6.52
C ALA A 856 20.58 -64.28 -7.33
N ASP A 857 21.41 -65.12 -6.70
CA ASP A 857 22.57 -65.81 -7.28
C ASP A 857 22.21 -67.12 -8.02
N THR A 858 20.93 -67.48 -8.08
CA THR A 858 20.43 -68.77 -8.61
C THR A 858 20.97 -69.18 -9.98
N LYS A 859 21.10 -70.49 -10.19
CA LYS A 859 21.44 -71.13 -11.47
C LYS A 859 20.21 -71.50 -12.32
N GLU A 860 19.02 -71.27 -11.78
CA GLU A 860 17.75 -71.34 -12.54
C GLU A 860 17.53 -70.03 -13.31
N VAL A 861 16.54 -70.01 -14.22
CA VAL A 861 16.10 -68.75 -14.85
C VAL A 861 15.33 -67.94 -13.82
N ALA A 862 15.80 -66.74 -13.50
CA ALA A 862 15.21 -65.79 -12.57
C ALA A 862 14.51 -64.64 -13.30
N MET A 863 13.44 -64.12 -12.71
CA MET A 863 12.73 -62.91 -13.15
C MET A 863 12.82 -61.79 -12.10
N TRP A 864 12.97 -60.55 -12.55
CA TRP A 864 12.98 -59.33 -11.73
C TRP A 864 12.20 -58.19 -12.39
N MET A 865 11.82 -57.18 -11.59
CA MET A 865 11.13 -55.97 -12.05
C MET A 865 11.49 -54.77 -11.13
N ARG A 866 11.72 -53.59 -11.72
CA ARG A 866 12.06 -52.32 -11.04
C ARG A 866 11.17 -51.20 -11.55
N GLY A 867 10.58 -50.43 -10.65
CA GLY A 867 9.98 -49.13 -10.96
C GLY A 867 10.97 -48.00 -10.68
N PHE A 868 10.94 -46.95 -11.48
CA PHE A 868 11.72 -45.73 -11.25
C PHE A 868 10.92 -44.47 -11.63
N GLY A 869 11.19 -43.39 -10.90
CA GLY A 869 10.83 -42.03 -11.26
C GLY A 869 12.06 -41.13 -11.10
N ALA A 870 12.17 -40.10 -11.93
CA ALA A 870 13.26 -39.14 -11.90
C ALA A 870 12.80 -37.74 -12.33
N TRP A 871 13.46 -36.73 -11.79
CA TRP A 871 13.33 -35.33 -12.16
C TRP A 871 14.72 -34.71 -12.31
N ASN A 872 14.96 -34.02 -13.41
CA ASN A 872 16.25 -33.46 -13.79
C ASN A 872 16.09 -32.02 -14.29
N GLU A 873 16.96 -31.14 -13.81
CA GLU A 873 17.00 -29.71 -14.03
C GLU A 873 18.40 -29.34 -14.55
N VAL A 874 18.48 -28.54 -15.61
CA VAL A 874 19.73 -28.15 -16.27
C VAL A 874 19.73 -26.64 -16.50
N ASP A 875 20.74 -25.94 -16.00
CA ASP A 875 20.85 -24.49 -16.08
C ASP A 875 21.09 -24.04 -17.54
N GLY A 876 20.44 -22.94 -17.94
CA GLY A 876 20.69 -22.30 -19.24
C GLY A 876 22.13 -21.78 -19.36
N ASN A 877 22.76 -21.99 -20.51
CA ASN A 877 24.17 -21.64 -20.73
C ASN A 877 24.40 -20.23 -21.32
N GLY A 878 23.34 -19.41 -21.40
CA GLY A 878 23.35 -18.10 -22.04
C GLY A 878 23.33 -18.12 -23.57
N ASN A 879 23.29 -19.30 -24.20
CA ASN A 879 23.01 -19.48 -25.62
C ASN A 879 21.67 -20.20 -25.87
N ALA A 880 21.41 -21.25 -25.07
CA ALA A 880 20.16 -21.99 -24.99
C ALA A 880 19.56 -21.85 -23.58
N SER A 881 18.24 -22.00 -23.52
CA SER A 881 17.42 -21.95 -22.31
C SER A 881 17.80 -23.03 -21.29
N GLY A 882 17.45 -22.79 -20.02
CA GLY A 882 17.35 -23.87 -19.03
C GLY A 882 16.29 -24.90 -19.44
N LEU A 883 16.40 -26.10 -18.88
CA LEU A 883 15.33 -27.09 -19.02
C LEU A 883 15.04 -27.84 -17.73
N SER A 884 13.77 -28.21 -17.63
CA SER A 884 13.19 -29.08 -16.63
C SER A 884 12.67 -30.36 -17.30
N SER A 885 12.88 -31.51 -16.67
CA SER A 885 12.55 -32.82 -17.27
C SER A 885 12.13 -33.84 -16.23
N ASN A 886 11.13 -34.66 -16.56
CA ASN A 886 10.60 -35.71 -15.68
C ASN A 886 10.56 -37.04 -16.44
N THR A 887 10.96 -38.14 -15.81
CA THR A 887 10.91 -39.47 -16.43
C THR A 887 10.40 -40.52 -15.44
N GLY A 888 9.43 -41.34 -15.86
CA GLY A 888 8.87 -42.42 -15.05
C GLY A 888 8.74 -43.70 -15.85
N GLY A 889 9.08 -44.86 -15.28
CA GLY A 889 9.08 -46.11 -16.01
C GLY A 889 9.17 -47.39 -15.20
N VAL A 890 9.00 -48.50 -15.90
CA VAL A 890 9.09 -49.87 -15.37
C VAL A 890 9.98 -50.71 -16.28
N LEU A 891 11.00 -51.33 -15.69
CA LEU A 891 11.91 -52.26 -16.35
C LEU A 891 11.72 -53.66 -15.76
N GLY A 892 11.75 -54.69 -16.58
CA GLY A 892 11.68 -56.09 -16.15
C GLY A 892 12.62 -56.98 -16.94
N GLY A 893 13.16 -58.02 -16.32
CA GLY A 893 14.17 -58.86 -16.95
C GLY A 893 14.16 -60.32 -16.53
N LEU A 894 14.85 -61.11 -17.36
CA LEU A 894 15.03 -62.55 -17.21
C LEU A 894 16.51 -62.90 -17.38
N ASP A 895 17.07 -63.65 -16.43
CA ASP A 895 18.49 -64.03 -16.42
C ASP A 895 18.73 -65.42 -15.85
N ALA A 896 19.89 -66.03 -16.12
CA ALA A 896 20.26 -67.34 -15.61
C ALA A 896 21.75 -67.43 -15.23
N GLY A 897 22.04 -68.21 -14.20
CA GLY A 897 23.41 -68.52 -13.77
C GLY A 897 24.05 -69.65 -14.58
N LEU A 898 25.25 -69.40 -15.09
CA LEU A 898 26.07 -70.30 -15.91
C LEU A 898 27.32 -70.78 -15.13
N PRO A 899 28.05 -71.81 -15.64
CA PRO A 899 29.30 -72.25 -15.03
C PRO A 899 30.35 -71.13 -14.92
N GLY A 900 31.10 -71.10 -13.82
CA GLY A 900 32.14 -70.08 -13.59
C GLY A 900 31.59 -68.72 -13.11
N ASN A 901 30.53 -68.74 -12.28
CA ASN A 901 29.88 -67.56 -11.68
C ASN A 901 29.33 -66.53 -12.67
N TRP A 902 29.24 -66.88 -13.96
CA TRP A 902 28.62 -66.03 -14.96
C TRP A 902 27.11 -65.97 -14.78
N ARG A 903 26.53 -64.78 -14.95
CA ARG A 903 25.11 -64.58 -15.22
C ARG A 903 24.96 -63.94 -16.60
N VAL A 904 23.93 -64.35 -17.33
CA VAL A 904 23.53 -63.74 -18.61
C VAL A 904 22.02 -63.53 -18.58
N GLY A 905 21.56 -62.40 -19.09
CA GLY A 905 20.14 -62.04 -19.11
C GLY A 905 19.77 -61.02 -20.16
N MET A 906 18.46 -60.76 -20.21
CA MET A 906 17.82 -59.77 -21.06
C MET A 906 16.79 -58.98 -20.24
N LEU A 907 16.49 -57.76 -20.69
CA LEU A 907 15.41 -56.93 -20.14
C LEU A 907 14.56 -56.33 -21.25
N ALA A 908 13.32 -56.04 -20.91
CA ALA A 908 12.45 -55.15 -21.66
C ALA A 908 11.81 -54.15 -20.68
N GLY A 909 11.38 -53.00 -21.18
CA GLY A 909 10.72 -52.02 -20.33
C GLY A 909 10.12 -50.86 -21.11
N TYR A 910 9.43 -50.00 -20.39
CA TYR A 910 8.79 -48.81 -20.93
C TYR A 910 8.95 -47.66 -19.94
N SER A 911 9.20 -46.46 -20.45
CA SER A 911 9.16 -45.23 -19.67
C SER A 911 8.56 -44.09 -20.50
N GLN A 912 8.04 -43.08 -19.81
CA GLN A 912 7.66 -41.80 -20.39
C GLN A 912 8.62 -40.73 -19.90
N THR A 913 9.04 -39.84 -20.80
CA THR A 913 9.83 -38.65 -20.50
C THR A 913 9.06 -37.41 -20.93
N SER A 914 8.96 -36.40 -20.08
CA SER A 914 8.58 -35.04 -20.49
C SER A 914 9.74 -34.07 -20.30
N VAL A 915 9.82 -33.08 -21.17
CA VAL A 915 10.83 -32.02 -21.21
C VAL A 915 10.12 -30.69 -21.43
N SER A 916 10.49 -29.67 -20.66
CA SER A 916 10.07 -28.27 -20.82
C SER A 916 11.30 -27.37 -20.80
N LEU A 917 11.31 -26.35 -21.66
CA LEU A 917 12.27 -25.25 -21.56
C LEU A 917 11.73 -24.20 -20.58
N ASP A 918 12.62 -23.52 -19.87
CA ASP A 918 12.22 -22.63 -18.78
C ASP A 918 12.01 -21.17 -19.27
N ASP A 919 12.77 -20.71 -20.27
CA ASP A 919 12.65 -19.38 -20.88
C ASP A 919 11.69 -19.33 -22.09
N LEU A 920 11.20 -20.49 -22.55
CA LEU A 920 10.42 -20.64 -23.78
C LEU A 920 9.17 -21.49 -23.56
N ALA A 921 8.06 -21.10 -24.20
CA ALA A 921 6.80 -21.85 -24.21
C ALA A 921 6.88 -23.10 -25.11
N ALA A 922 7.79 -24.01 -24.78
CA ALA A 922 8.20 -25.16 -25.58
C ALA A 922 8.36 -26.42 -24.71
N SER A 923 7.76 -27.53 -25.14
CA SER A 923 7.84 -28.81 -24.44
C SER A 923 7.71 -30.01 -25.37
N ALA A 924 8.33 -31.12 -24.98
CA ALA A 924 8.28 -32.40 -25.67
C ALA A 924 7.93 -33.53 -24.70
N ASN A 925 7.22 -34.54 -25.20
CA ASN A 925 6.97 -35.79 -24.50
C ASN A 925 7.53 -36.94 -25.34
N SER A 926 8.00 -37.99 -24.69
CA SER A 926 8.46 -39.20 -25.39
C SER A 926 8.03 -40.48 -24.71
N ASP A 927 7.44 -41.37 -25.51
CA ASP A 927 7.16 -42.76 -25.16
C ASP A 927 8.38 -43.63 -25.52
N ASN A 928 9.06 -44.14 -24.50
CA ASN A 928 10.32 -44.87 -24.64
C ASN A 928 10.09 -46.38 -24.47
N VAL A 929 10.45 -47.19 -25.48
CA VAL A 929 10.44 -48.66 -25.39
C VAL A 929 11.88 -49.19 -25.33
N HIS A 930 12.23 -49.86 -24.24
CA HIS A 930 13.60 -50.33 -23.98
C HIS A 930 13.74 -51.84 -24.21
N LEU A 931 14.83 -52.26 -24.86
CA LEU A 931 15.29 -53.64 -24.94
C LEU A 931 16.77 -53.71 -24.57
N GLY A 932 17.20 -54.69 -23.78
CA GLY A 932 18.61 -54.81 -23.39
C GLY A 932 19.06 -56.23 -23.08
N VAL A 933 20.38 -56.44 -23.12
CA VAL A 933 21.07 -57.69 -22.79
C VAL A 933 22.28 -57.41 -21.91
N TYR A 934 22.52 -58.28 -20.92
CA TYR A 934 23.60 -58.12 -19.95
C TYR A 934 24.28 -59.44 -19.60
N ALA A 935 25.55 -59.35 -19.22
CA ALA A 935 26.33 -60.45 -18.70
C ALA A 935 27.31 -59.97 -17.63
N GLY A 936 27.60 -60.80 -16.64
CA GLY A 936 28.62 -60.48 -15.63
C GLY A 936 29.07 -61.69 -14.82
N THR A 937 30.16 -61.55 -14.08
CA THR A 937 30.71 -62.60 -13.22
C THR A 937 31.47 -62.00 -12.04
N GLN A 938 31.53 -62.75 -10.93
CA GLN A 938 32.36 -62.45 -9.76
C GLN A 938 33.47 -63.50 -9.63
N ALA A 939 34.70 -63.09 -9.95
CA ALA A 939 35.91 -63.91 -9.98
C ALA A 939 36.79 -63.61 -8.76
N GLY A 940 36.35 -64.08 -7.59
CA GLY A 940 36.96 -63.69 -6.30
C GLY A 940 36.68 -62.22 -6.02
N PRO A 941 37.69 -61.37 -5.74
CA PRO A 941 37.45 -59.94 -5.51
C PRO A 941 37.08 -59.20 -6.81
N VAL A 942 37.41 -59.71 -8.00
CA VAL A 942 37.18 -58.99 -9.26
C VAL A 942 35.76 -59.26 -9.78
N GLY A 943 34.94 -58.22 -9.85
CA GLY A 943 33.66 -58.21 -10.55
C GLY A 943 33.81 -57.67 -11.97
N VAL A 944 33.15 -58.31 -12.93
CA VAL A 944 33.06 -57.84 -14.34
C VAL A 944 31.58 -57.80 -14.73
N ARG A 945 31.13 -56.67 -15.29
CA ARG A 945 29.74 -56.47 -15.73
C ARG A 945 29.75 -55.84 -17.12
N LEU A 946 28.86 -56.28 -17.99
CA LEU A 946 28.77 -55.87 -19.40
C LEU A 946 27.30 -55.79 -19.79
N GLY A 947 26.94 -54.84 -20.64
CA GLY A 947 25.60 -54.80 -21.21
C GLY A 947 25.48 -53.93 -22.45
N ALA A 948 24.38 -54.13 -23.17
CA ALA A 948 23.98 -53.32 -24.31
C ALA A 948 22.47 -53.12 -24.28
N ALA A 949 22.01 -51.97 -24.75
CA ALA A 949 20.61 -51.60 -24.84
C ALA A 949 20.30 -50.88 -26.15
N TYR A 950 19.05 -51.00 -26.57
CA TYR A 950 18.46 -50.25 -27.66
C TYR A 950 17.10 -49.72 -27.17
N THR A 951 16.85 -48.44 -27.38
CA THR A 951 15.59 -47.78 -27.04
C THR A 951 15.00 -47.15 -28.29
N TRP A 952 13.71 -47.38 -28.53
CA TRP A 952 12.90 -46.63 -29.47
C TRP A 952 12.18 -45.51 -28.71
N HIS A 953 12.10 -44.33 -29.32
CA HIS A 953 11.46 -43.15 -28.78
C HIS A 953 10.45 -42.64 -29.81
N SER A 954 9.16 -42.65 -29.48
CA SER A 954 8.19 -41.78 -30.17
C SER A 954 8.26 -40.42 -29.47
N ILE A 955 8.40 -39.32 -30.20
CA ILE A 955 8.54 -37.96 -29.64
C ILE A 955 7.43 -37.06 -30.19
N ASP A 956 6.55 -36.59 -29.31
CA ASP A 956 5.52 -35.60 -29.60
C ASP A 956 5.97 -34.25 -29.03
N SER A 957 6.11 -33.23 -29.87
CA SER A 957 6.67 -31.93 -29.48
C SER A 957 5.75 -30.75 -29.75
N THR A 958 5.91 -29.67 -28.99
CA THR A 958 5.16 -28.42 -29.17
C THR A 958 6.03 -27.22 -28.79
N ARG A 959 5.95 -26.15 -29.58
CA ARG A 959 6.32 -24.80 -29.12
C ARG A 959 5.30 -23.76 -29.54
N GLN A 960 5.27 -22.63 -28.84
CA GLN A 960 4.50 -21.45 -29.25
C GLN A 960 5.45 -20.39 -29.81
N VAL A 961 5.01 -19.69 -30.84
CA VAL A 961 5.65 -18.47 -31.35
C VAL A 961 4.63 -17.36 -31.21
N ASN A 962 4.93 -16.36 -30.38
CA ASN A 962 4.10 -15.20 -30.08
C ASN A 962 4.95 -13.95 -30.29
N ILE A 963 4.89 -13.42 -31.51
CA ILE A 963 5.69 -12.30 -32.01
C ILE A 963 4.75 -11.27 -32.66
N PRO A 964 5.22 -10.04 -32.97
CA PRO A 964 4.40 -9.07 -33.69
C PRO A 964 3.83 -9.68 -34.98
N THR A 965 2.53 -9.42 -35.22
CA THR A 965 1.66 -9.97 -36.28
C THR A 965 1.48 -11.49 -36.36
N ILE A 966 2.26 -12.32 -35.64
CA ILE A 966 2.20 -13.80 -35.71
C ILE A 966 2.06 -14.43 -34.31
N SER A 967 0.95 -15.11 -34.07
CA SER A 967 0.73 -15.97 -32.89
C SER A 967 0.30 -17.37 -33.35
N GLU A 968 1.13 -18.37 -33.10
CA GLU A 968 0.95 -19.73 -33.59
C GLU A 968 1.47 -20.80 -32.61
N ARG A 969 0.78 -21.95 -32.58
CA ARG A 969 1.20 -23.15 -31.87
C ARG A 969 1.72 -24.16 -32.90
N LEU A 970 2.98 -24.52 -32.79
CA LEU A 970 3.69 -25.43 -33.67
C LEU A 970 3.85 -26.80 -33.02
N THR A 971 3.65 -27.86 -33.79
CA THR A 971 3.72 -29.26 -33.32
C THR A 971 4.47 -30.15 -34.32
N ALA A 972 5.33 -31.05 -33.83
CA ALA A 972 5.96 -32.09 -34.63
C ALA A 972 5.99 -33.43 -33.87
N ASP A 973 5.69 -34.50 -34.60
CA ASP A 973 5.67 -35.88 -34.10
C ASP A 973 6.72 -36.67 -34.89
N TYR A 974 7.66 -37.33 -34.23
CA TYR A 974 8.80 -38.00 -34.89
C TYR A 974 9.42 -39.13 -34.06
N ASP A 975 10.03 -40.11 -34.74
CA ASP A 975 10.74 -41.22 -34.11
C ASP A 975 12.23 -40.89 -33.87
N ALA A 976 12.80 -41.45 -32.81
CA ALA A 976 14.24 -41.44 -32.53
C ALA A 976 14.69 -42.74 -31.84
N THR A 977 16.01 -42.98 -31.80
CA THR A 977 16.58 -44.20 -31.20
C THR A 977 17.82 -43.90 -30.37
N THR A 978 17.95 -44.57 -29.21
CA THR A 978 19.15 -44.54 -28.36
C THR A 978 19.77 -45.92 -28.28
N THR A 979 20.97 -46.09 -28.83
CA THR A 979 21.80 -47.29 -28.68
C THR A 979 22.84 -47.07 -27.59
N GLN A 980 23.04 -48.06 -26.71
CA GLN A 980 24.05 -47.98 -25.65
C GLN A 980 24.82 -49.30 -25.53
N ALA A 981 26.13 -49.22 -25.27
CA ALA A 981 26.97 -50.33 -24.83
C ALA A 981 27.84 -49.89 -23.65
N PHE A 982 27.95 -50.72 -22.61
CA PHE A 982 28.73 -50.41 -21.41
C PHE A 982 29.47 -51.62 -20.83
N GLY A 983 30.52 -51.33 -20.07
CA GLY A 983 31.27 -52.30 -19.30
C GLY A 983 31.80 -51.73 -17.99
N GLU A 984 31.92 -52.58 -16.98
CA GLU A 984 32.34 -52.20 -15.64
C GLU A 984 33.27 -53.25 -15.01
N LEU A 985 34.28 -52.75 -14.30
CA LEU A 985 35.21 -53.53 -13.49
C LEU A 985 35.13 -53.06 -12.03
N GLY A 986 34.88 -53.98 -11.10
CA GLY A 986 34.86 -53.73 -9.65
C GLY A 986 35.92 -54.57 -8.92
N TYR A 987 36.47 -54.06 -7.82
CA TYR A 987 37.36 -54.82 -6.93
C TYR A 987 36.86 -54.80 -5.49
N ARG A 988 36.38 -55.94 -5.00
CA ARG A 988 35.67 -56.07 -3.72
C ARG A 988 36.59 -56.42 -2.55
N PHE A 989 36.32 -55.78 -1.42
CA PHE A 989 36.86 -56.08 -0.09
C PHE A 989 35.71 -56.48 0.84
N GLU A 990 35.71 -57.70 1.38
CA GLU A 990 34.60 -58.25 2.18
C GLU A 990 34.92 -58.32 3.67
N HIS A 991 33.92 -58.03 4.50
CA HIS A 991 33.95 -58.06 5.96
C HIS A 991 32.67 -58.74 6.52
N GLU A 992 32.67 -59.19 7.77
CA GLU A 992 31.57 -59.98 8.36
C GLU A 992 30.17 -59.33 8.26
N LYS A 993 30.11 -57.99 8.19
CA LYS A 993 28.87 -57.20 8.15
C LYS A 993 28.71 -56.31 6.92
N GLY A 994 29.53 -56.45 5.88
CA GLY A 994 29.48 -55.55 4.72
C GLY A 994 30.61 -55.74 3.72
N MET A 995 30.58 -55.01 2.61
CA MET A 995 31.70 -54.94 1.68
C MET A 995 31.99 -53.51 1.23
N LEU A 996 33.14 -53.33 0.58
CA LEU A 996 33.56 -52.12 -0.11
C LEU A 996 34.04 -52.52 -1.51
N GLU A 997 33.51 -51.90 -2.57
CA GLU A 997 33.83 -52.20 -3.96
C GLU A 997 34.08 -50.89 -4.75
N PRO A 998 35.33 -50.41 -4.83
CA PRO A 998 35.73 -49.47 -5.87
C PRO A 998 35.48 -50.05 -7.27
N PHE A 999 34.98 -49.23 -8.19
CA PHE A 999 34.63 -49.61 -9.55
C PHE A 999 35.00 -48.54 -10.59
N VAL A 1000 35.14 -49.00 -11.83
CA VAL A 1000 35.26 -48.18 -13.04
C VAL A 1000 34.22 -48.66 -14.04
N ASN A 1001 33.32 -47.77 -14.46
CA ASN A 1001 32.30 -48.00 -15.49
C ASN A 1001 32.63 -47.14 -16.72
N LEU A 1002 32.45 -47.70 -17.92
CA LEU A 1002 32.54 -46.98 -19.18
C LEU A 1002 31.30 -47.34 -20.02
N ALA A 1003 30.57 -46.32 -20.45
CA ALA A 1003 29.44 -46.43 -21.37
C ALA A 1003 29.66 -45.56 -22.61
N TYR A 1004 29.22 -46.07 -23.75
CA TYR A 1004 29.06 -45.33 -25.01
C TYR A 1004 27.58 -45.32 -25.35
N VAL A 1005 27.07 -44.15 -25.71
CA VAL A 1005 25.67 -43.87 -26.03
C VAL A 1005 25.62 -43.12 -27.37
N HIS A 1006 24.82 -43.64 -28.30
CA HIS A 1006 24.55 -43.05 -29.60
C HIS A 1006 23.05 -42.75 -29.70
N PHE A 1007 22.70 -41.50 -29.95
CA PHE A 1007 21.33 -41.08 -30.27
C PHE A 1007 21.22 -40.70 -31.75
N SER A 1008 20.08 -40.98 -32.37
CA SER A 1008 19.72 -40.47 -33.70
C SER A 1008 18.21 -40.27 -33.83
N ASN A 1009 17.76 -39.19 -34.47
CA ASN A 1009 16.34 -38.97 -34.83
C ASN A 1009 16.09 -39.13 -36.34
N ASP A 1010 14.85 -39.44 -36.69
CA ASP A 1010 14.37 -39.32 -38.07
C ASP A 1010 14.06 -37.85 -38.40
N SER A 1011 14.15 -37.49 -39.68
CA SER A 1011 13.83 -36.14 -40.17
C SER A 1011 12.34 -35.82 -39.99
N PHE A 1012 12.03 -34.63 -39.46
CA PHE A 1012 10.68 -34.21 -39.11
C PHE A 1012 10.27 -32.88 -39.75
N ALA A 1013 9.00 -32.50 -39.59
CA ALA A 1013 8.53 -31.16 -39.91
C ALA A 1013 7.43 -30.74 -38.94
N GLU A 1014 7.58 -29.57 -38.33
CA GLU A 1014 6.51 -28.93 -37.57
C GLU A 1014 5.34 -28.55 -38.48
N GLN A 1015 4.14 -28.51 -37.90
CA GLN A 1015 2.94 -27.97 -38.51
C GLN A 1015 2.29 -26.96 -37.56
N GLY A 1016 1.55 -25.99 -38.12
CA GLY A 1016 0.72 -25.06 -37.35
C GLY A 1016 0.76 -23.61 -37.84
N GLY A 1017 1.82 -23.19 -38.52
CA GLY A 1017 2.03 -21.79 -38.89
C GLY A 1017 3.22 -21.52 -39.81
N VAL A 1018 3.66 -20.27 -39.89
CA VAL A 1018 4.68 -19.79 -40.85
C VAL A 1018 6.12 -19.85 -40.31
N ALA A 1019 6.30 -19.90 -38.99
CA ALA A 1019 7.59 -20.11 -38.33
C ALA A 1019 7.86 -21.61 -38.05
N ALA A 1020 7.10 -22.51 -38.66
CA ALA A 1020 7.29 -23.95 -38.63
C ALA A 1020 8.64 -24.38 -39.25
N LEU A 1021 9.34 -25.28 -38.56
CA LEU A 1021 10.66 -25.78 -38.93
C LEU A 1021 10.58 -27.21 -39.49
N GLY A 1022 11.30 -27.45 -40.59
CA GLY A 1022 11.74 -28.79 -40.98
C GLY A 1022 13.04 -29.13 -40.24
N GLY A 1023 13.11 -30.33 -39.67
CA GLY A 1023 14.27 -30.85 -38.96
C GLY A 1023 14.98 -31.98 -39.73
N GLY A 1024 16.31 -31.97 -39.65
CA GLY A 1024 17.17 -33.01 -40.20
C GLY A 1024 17.06 -34.35 -39.45
N SER A 1025 17.79 -35.34 -39.95
CA SER A 1025 18.18 -36.51 -39.17
C SER A 1025 19.56 -36.20 -38.60
N ASP A 1026 19.59 -35.90 -37.31
CA ASP A 1026 20.75 -35.53 -36.52
C ASP A 1026 21.15 -36.69 -35.60
N GLY A 1027 22.29 -36.57 -34.90
CA GLY A 1027 22.76 -37.60 -33.98
C GLY A 1027 23.80 -37.10 -32.98
N LEU A 1028 24.02 -37.86 -31.92
CA LEU A 1028 24.88 -37.51 -30.79
C LEU A 1028 25.69 -38.72 -30.30
N ASP A 1029 27.02 -38.63 -30.28
CA ASP A 1029 27.93 -39.69 -29.83
C ASP A 1029 28.62 -39.34 -28.50
N THR A 1030 28.05 -39.79 -27.37
CA THR A 1030 28.52 -39.46 -26.02
C THR A 1030 29.12 -40.67 -25.29
N PHE A 1031 30.28 -40.46 -24.66
CA PHE A 1031 30.98 -41.41 -23.79
C PHE A 1031 30.93 -40.96 -22.34
N PHE A 1032 30.45 -41.83 -21.46
CA PHE A 1032 30.43 -41.62 -20.01
C PHE A 1032 31.43 -42.54 -19.31
N THR A 1033 32.34 -41.98 -18.52
CA THR A 1033 33.28 -42.74 -17.65
C THR A 1033 32.98 -42.42 -16.19
N THR A 1034 32.59 -43.43 -15.40
CA THR A 1034 32.31 -43.25 -13.97
C THR A 1034 33.35 -43.98 -13.12
N LEU A 1035 34.08 -43.22 -12.30
CA LEU A 1035 34.95 -43.74 -11.25
C LEU A 1035 34.20 -43.65 -9.92
N GLY A 1036 34.08 -44.75 -9.17
CA GLY A 1036 33.30 -44.73 -7.94
C GLY A 1036 33.65 -45.78 -6.91
N LEU A 1037 32.95 -45.68 -5.78
CA LEU A 1037 33.10 -46.50 -4.59
C LEU A 1037 31.72 -46.90 -4.09
N ARG A 1038 31.46 -48.21 -4.00
CA ARG A 1038 30.25 -48.78 -3.41
C ARG A 1038 30.57 -49.37 -2.05
N ALA A 1039 29.66 -49.23 -1.11
CA ALA A 1039 29.72 -49.86 0.20
C ALA A 1039 28.34 -50.42 0.55
N SER A 1040 28.28 -51.45 1.40
CA SER A 1040 27.04 -51.78 2.09
C SER A 1040 27.27 -52.39 3.47
N HIS A 1041 26.24 -52.32 4.31
CA HIS A 1041 26.29 -52.71 5.72
C HIS A 1041 24.99 -53.40 6.17
N ARG A 1042 25.10 -54.58 6.78
CA ARG A 1042 23.98 -55.26 7.46
C ARG A 1042 23.83 -54.77 8.91
N PHE A 1043 22.61 -54.47 9.30
CA PHE A 1043 22.21 -54.23 10.68
C PHE A 1043 20.85 -54.88 10.99
N ASP A 1044 20.49 -54.91 12.27
CA ASP A 1044 19.15 -55.26 12.71
C ASP A 1044 18.35 -53.98 12.94
N LEU A 1045 17.12 -53.93 12.44
CA LEU A 1045 16.18 -52.83 12.65
C LEU A 1045 14.88 -53.40 13.24
N GLY A 1046 14.85 -53.57 14.56
CA GLY A 1046 13.65 -54.01 15.28
C GLY A 1046 13.33 -55.50 15.11
N GLY A 1047 14.34 -56.34 14.89
CA GLY A 1047 14.19 -57.76 14.55
C GLY A 1047 14.16 -58.05 13.04
N THR A 1048 14.14 -57.02 12.20
CA THR A 1048 14.24 -57.15 10.74
C THR A 1048 15.67 -56.95 10.28
N GLN A 1049 16.24 -57.97 9.64
CA GLN A 1049 17.53 -57.84 8.95
C GLN A 1049 17.41 -56.81 7.83
N THR A 1050 18.28 -55.80 7.88
CA THR A 1050 18.26 -54.64 6.99
C THR A 1050 19.64 -54.40 6.41
N THR A 1051 19.72 -54.11 5.10
CA THR A 1051 20.97 -53.75 4.44
C THR A 1051 20.88 -52.31 3.93
N LEU A 1052 21.88 -51.49 4.27
CA LEU A 1052 22.08 -50.17 3.67
C LEU A 1052 23.22 -50.25 2.66
N HIS A 1053 22.97 -49.82 1.42
CA HIS A 1053 23.95 -49.64 0.36
C HIS A 1053 24.18 -48.15 0.12
N GLY A 1054 25.43 -47.78 -0.16
CA GLY A 1054 25.83 -46.43 -0.54
C GLY A 1054 26.80 -46.45 -1.72
N THR A 1055 26.60 -45.54 -2.66
CA THR A 1055 27.46 -45.31 -3.83
C THR A 1055 27.90 -43.85 -3.82
N VAL A 1056 29.20 -43.61 -4.02
CA VAL A 1056 29.74 -42.27 -4.32
C VAL A 1056 30.68 -42.40 -5.51
N GLY A 1057 30.57 -41.51 -6.48
CA GLY A 1057 31.45 -41.49 -7.65
C GLY A 1057 31.53 -40.13 -8.34
N TRP A 1058 32.40 -40.07 -9.33
CA TRP A 1058 32.54 -38.98 -10.29
C TRP A 1058 32.35 -39.57 -11.69
N GLN A 1059 31.47 -38.96 -12.47
CA GLN A 1059 31.20 -39.31 -13.86
C GLN A 1059 31.67 -38.17 -14.76
N TYR A 1060 32.41 -38.54 -15.79
CA TYR A 1060 32.94 -37.67 -16.83
C TYR A 1060 32.24 -37.96 -18.16
N ALA A 1061 31.69 -36.95 -18.81
CA ALA A 1061 31.07 -37.02 -20.14
C ALA A 1061 32.03 -36.46 -21.21
N SER A 1062 32.08 -37.08 -22.38
CA SER A 1062 33.00 -36.71 -23.46
C SER A 1062 32.52 -37.21 -24.82
N GLY A 1063 33.11 -36.71 -25.91
CA GLY A 1063 32.48 -36.80 -27.23
C GLY A 1063 31.52 -35.64 -27.40
N ASP A 1064 30.37 -35.88 -28.02
CA ASP A 1064 29.36 -34.84 -28.23
C ASP A 1064 28.56 -34.65 -26.93
N ILE A 1065 28.79 -33.52 -26.26
CA ILE A 1065 28.12 -33.14 -25.00
C ILE A 1065 27.26 -31.88 -25.14
N THR A 1066 27.33 -31.18 -26.27
CA THR A 1066 26.38 -30.12 -26.63
C THR A 1066 25.50 -30.69 -27.74
N PRO A 1067 24.21 -30.98 -27.49
CA PRO A 1067 23.30 -31.39 -28.54
C PRO A 1067 23.11 -30.27 -29.57
N GLU A 1068 23.05 -30.61 -30.86
CA GLU A 1068 22.68 -29.69 -31.95
C GLU A 1068 21.51 -30.27 -32.74
N ALA A 1069 20.74 -29.40 -33.41
CA ALA A 1069 19.67 -29.79 -34.34
C ALA A 1069 19.76 -28.96 -35.63
N SER A 1070 19.67 -29.63 -36.78
CA SER A 1070 19.70 -29.05 -38.12
C SER A 1070 18.29 -28.66 -38.55
N LEU A 1071 17.96 -27.36 -38.56
CA LEU A 1071 16.61 -26.84 -38.74
C LEU A 1071 16.52 -25.88 -39.95
N ALA A 1072 15.33 -25.76 -40.56
CA ALA A 1072 15.07 -24.80 -41.63
C ALA A 1072 13.60 -24.35 -41.65
N PHE A 1073 13.34 -23.07 -41.92
CA PHE A 1073 11.98 -22.57 -42.19
C PHE A 1073 11.49 -23.04 -43.57
N ALA A 1074 10.18 -23.09 -43.76
CA ALA A 1074 9.56 -23.49 -45.02
C ALA A 1074 9.95 -22.55 -46.20
N GLY A 1075 10.97 -22.96 -46.96
CA GLY A 1075 11.52 -22.20 -48.09
C GLY A 1075 12.76 -21.35 -47.78
N GLY A 1076 13.32 -21.44 -46.56
CA GLY A 1076 14.57 -20.79 -46.17
C GLY A 1076 15.78 -21.72 -46.22
N ASP A 1077 16.96 -21.16 -45.95
CA ASP A 1077 18.22 -21.89 -45.79
C ASP A 1077 18.27 -22.65 -44.44
N VAL A 1078 19.09 -23.71 -44.40
CA VAL A 1078 19.32 -24.54 -43.21
C VAL A 1078 20.25 -23.83 -42.23
N PHE A 1079 19.92 -23.92 -40.93
CA PHE A 1079 20.73 -23.42 -39.82
C PHE A 1079 20.85 -24.49 -38.71
N SER A 1080 21.82 -24.35 -37.81
CA SER A 1080 21.97 -25.22 -36.62
C SER A 1080 21.73 -24.41 -35.35
N VAL A 1081 21.08 -25.03 -34.36
CA VAL A 1081 20.93 -24.52 -32.99
C VAL A 1081 21.41 -25.57 -31.98
N ALA A 1082 22.02 -25.10 -30.90
CA ALA A 1082 22.46 -25.95 -29.79
C ALA A 1082 21.39 -26.02 -28.69
N GLY A 1083 21.25 -27.19 -28.05
CA GLY A 1083 20.43 -27.37 -26.85
C GLY A 1083 21.21 -27.13 -25.56
N ALA A 1084 20.56 -27.40 -24.42
CA ALA A 1084 21.22 -27.41 -23.12
C ALA A 1084 22.32 -28.51 -23.08
N PRO A 1085 23.58 -28.18 -22.71
CA PRO A 1085 24.65 -29.17 -22.69
C PRO A 1085 24.50 -30.24 -21.60
N ILE A 1086 24.95 -31.45 -21.92
CA ILE A 1086 25.18 -32.53 -20.95
C ILE A 1086 26.36 -32.14 -20.07
N ALA A 1087 26.21 -32.17 -18.74
CA ALA A 1087 27.27 -31.75 -17.83
C ALA A 1087 28.52 -32.64 -17.96
N GLU A 1088 29.65 -32.04 -18.34
CA GLU A 1088 30.94 -32.73 -18.54
C GLU A 1088 31.42 -33.48 -17.29
N ASN A 1089 31.09 -32.96 -16.10
CA ASN A 1089 31.55 -33.46 -14.81
C ASN A 1089 30.40 -33.48 -13.79
N VAL A 1090 30.00 -34.66 -13.33
CA VAL A 1090 28.97 -34.80 -12.28
C VAL A 1090 29.44 -35.70 -11.12
N ALA A 1091 29.06 -35.32 -9.90
CA ALA A 1091 29.16 -36.16 -8.71
C ALA A 1091 27.94 -37.09 -8.67
N VAL A 1092 28.19 -38.40 -8.61
CA VAL A 1092 27.15 -39.44 -8.55
C VAL A 1092 26.99 -39.91 -7.11
N LEU A 1093 25.78 -39.83 -6.57
CA LEU A 1093 25.42 -40.27 -5.23
C LEU A 1093 24.30 -41.30 -5.30
N GLY A 1094 24.40 -42.37 -4.54
CA GLY A 1094 23.33 -43.38 -4.42
C GLY A 1094 23.20 -43.86 -2.98
N ALA A 1095 21.97 -43.99 -2.50
CA ALA A 1095 21.65 -44.52 -1.17
C ALA A 1095 20.43 -45.43 -1.28
N ARG A 1096 20.58 -46.71 -0.92
CA ARG A 1096 19.51 -47.71 -1.03
C ARG A 1096 19.40 -48.51 0.25
N ILE A 1097 18.18 -48.62 0.77
CA ILE A 1097 17.88 -49.43 1.94
C ILE A 1097 16.98 -50.60 1.53
N GLU A 1098 17.34 -51.79 1.99
CA GLU A 1098 16.64 -53.04 1.72
C GLU A 1098 16.17 -53.70 3.03
N PHE A 1099 14.88 -54.05 3.08
CA PHE A 1099 14.23 -54.65 4.23
C PHE A 1099 13.61 -56.00 3.87
N ALA A 1100 13.84 -57.02 4.70
CA ALA A 1100 13.06 -58.25 4.70
C ALA A 1100 11.67 -58.01 5.31
N ALA A 1101 10.76 -57.43 4.53
CA ALA A 1101 9.40 -57.07 4.94
C ALA A 1101 8.59 -58.25 5.52
N THR A 1102 8.88 -59.47 5.09
CA THR A 1102 8.53 -60.73 5.78
C THR A 1102 9.60 -61.79 5.47
N GLU A 1103 9.54 -62.99 6.09
CA GLU A 1103 10.30 -64.18 5.62
C GLU A 1103 10.06 -64.50 4.13
N HIS A 1104 8.98 -63.94 3.58
CA HIS A 1104 8.41 -64.17 2.27
C HIS A 1104 8.43 -62.93 1.33
N ALA A 1105 9.05 -61.80 1.71
CA ALA A 1105 9.12 -60.61 0.86
C ALA A 1105 10.26 -59.66 1.23
N THR A 1106 10.91 -59.09 0.22
CA THR A 1106 11.96 -58.07 0.35
C THR A 1106 11.56 -56.82 -0.42
N ILE A 1107 11.73 -55.65 0.18
CA ILE A 1107 11.46 -54.34 -0.43
C ILE A 1107 12.74 -53.51 -0.37
N SER A 1108 13.17 -52.96 -1.51
CA SER A 1108 14.25 -51.96 -1.57
C SER A 1108 13.71 -50.61 -2.01
N VAL A 1109 14.09 -49.54 -1.32
CA VAL A 1109 13.92 -48.16 -1.77
C VAL A 1109 15.29 -47.54 -1.98
N GLY A 1110 15.53 -47.01 -3.17
CA GLY A 1110 16.78 -46.34 -3.54
C GLY A 1110 16.55 -44.90 -3.97
N TYR A 1111 17.45 -44.02 -3.56
CA TYR A 1111 17.62 -42.69 -4.13
C TYR A 1111 18.96 -42.64 -4.86
N ASP A 1112 18.96 -42.19 -6.11
CA ASP A 1112 20.12 -42.12 -7.00
C ASP A 1112 20.15 -40.73 -7.67
N GLY A 1113 21.19 -39.93 -7.45
CA GLY A 1113 21.30 -38.55 -7.95
C GLY A 1113 22.64 -38.21 -8.61
N GLN A 1114 22.62 -37.25 -9.54
CA GLN A 1114 23.80 -36.75 -10.25
C GLN A 1114 23.85 -35.21 -10.17
N PHE A 1115 24.98 -34.64 -9.76
CA PHE A 1115 25.12 -33.21 -9.49
C PHE A 1115 26.34 -32.64 -10.21
N GLY A 1116 26.12 -31.75 -11.18
CA GLY A 1116 27.16 -31.09 -11.96
C GLY A 1116 27.21 -29.58 -11.74
N SER A 1117 28.08 -28.90 -12.47
CA SER A 1117 27.95 -27.46 -12.69
C SER A 1117 26.81 -27.25 -13.69
N GLY A 1118 25.70 -26.67 -13.24
CA GLY A 1118 24.52 -26.44 -14.07
C GLY A 1118 23.66 -27.67 -14.37
N GLN A 1119 23.69 -28.70 -13.52
CA GLN A 1119 22.77 -29.84 -13.63
C GLN A 1119 22.48 -30.46 -12.26
N SER A 1120 21.21 -30.78 -11.98
CA SER A 1120 20.82 -31.70 -10.93
C SER A 1120 19.80 -32.74 -11.42
N ASP A 1121 20.19 -34.02 -11.39
CA ASP A 1121 19.35 -35.17 -11.69
C ASP A 1121 19.06 -35.94 -10.39
N ASN A 1122 17.80 -36.22 -10.12
CA ASN A 1122 17.34 -36.92 -8.92
C ASN A 1122 16.39 -38.06 -9.32
N SER A 1123 16.63 -39.27 -8.79
CA SER A 1123 15.75 -40.42 -9.02
C SER A 1123 15.40 -41.16 -7.74
N LEU A 1124 14.15 -41.60 -7.66
CA LEU A 1124 13.64 -42.55 -6.66
C LEU A 1124 13.32 -43.88 -7.35
N THR A 1125 13.83 -44.98 -6.81
CA THR A 1125 13.66 -46.32 -7.38
C THR A 1125 13.12 -47.32 -6.36
N GLY A 1126 12.23 -48.21 -6.83
CA GLY A 1126 11.52 -49.18 -6.01
C GLY A 1126 11.60 -50.59 -6.60
N THR A 1127 11.98 -51.56 -5.76
CA THR A 1127 12.03 -52.99 -6.11
C THR A 1127 11.25 -53.79 -5.09
N LEU A 1128 10.38 -54.69 -5.58
CA LEU A 1128 9.66 -55.66 -4.77
C LEU A 1128 10.06 -57.07 -5.19
N SER A 1129 10.51 -57.87 -4.24
CA SER A 1129 10.85 -59.29 -4.40
C SER A 1129 9.95 -60.12 -3.49
N VAL A 1130 9.33 -61.19 -4.00
CA VAL A 1130 8.32 -61.97 -3.26
C VAL A 1130 8.59 -63.46 -3.35
N ARG A 1131 8.47 -64.13 -2.20
CA ARG A 1131 8.74 -65.55 -1.99
C ARG A 1131 7.46 -66.29 -1.61
N PHE A 1132 6.82 -66.91 -2.59
CA PHE A 1132 5.69 -67.83 -2.39
C PHE A 1132 6.13 -69.24 -1.95
#